data_AF-A0AAU6LGK7-F1
#
_entry.id   AF-A0AAU6LGK7-F1
#
_cell.length_a   1.000
_cell.length_b   1.000
_cell.length_c   1.000
_cell.angle_alpha   90.00
_cell.angle_beta   90.00
_cell.angle_gamma   90.00
#
_symmetry.space_group_name_H-M   'P 1'
#
loop_
_entity.id
_entity.type
_entity.pdbx_description
1 polymer ?
#
loop_
_entity_poly.entity_id
_entity_poly.type
_entity_poly.pdbx_seq_one_letter_code
_entity_poly.pdbx_strand_id
1 'polypeptide(L)'
;MSHRARSILAASALVFGTTLAVLPAAAQAQPGPGTASGADEVRVYDADITREQVPLVLAAGQDAHELTERAPETGTARVELFLSGGQAEELAAQGVKLAERKVPAQGLARAKAAGDGVFRPYSGKGGLQEEILRTAQENPGLTKVVSIGKTVQGKDILALKVSKNAKKTKDGDKPSVLYMSNQHAREWITPEMTRRLMHHTLDNYGKDPRITKLVDSSELWFLLSANPDGYDYTHAADGQRLWRKNLRDNNGDGKTGPGDGVDLNRNFAFKWGYDNEGSSPNQSSETYRGPSASSEPETVALDRFEKRIGFDYAINYHSAAELILYGVGWQVATPTPDDVAYKALAGTPENPAVPGYYPQVSSELYTTNGEADGHASNVNGIMMFTPEMTTCQTASASDPNDQWKPEDCASGFNFPDDEKLIQAEFSKNVPFALSVGESAAHPDRPSSSVGLSAADFTVDAFATSYAARGEGQTVSVTARKALKDKELNFRINGGRTHDEDLKAWKGGEVYGGDDNNWFDEYRAEVDGAKPGDKVEVWFTGRDRSGKQVSSEHFTYTVAERPRADVLVIAEEGAKAQHAQTYVDALRANGKSAAVWDVAVQGAPHHLGVLSHFGTAVHYTGAKTPGGDTQLAVRDFLNEGGKLIEAGELAGGNAQVGRAVTNDFSQYWLGAYSRTSTAGATGFAGAGALNGARGTVGDAAGNPLNAPGGYTVTSETLAPAQFPQFKSAQAGAFTGVVNPYAPYAGASMAAALHADDDWKRLVRTIDLTGVTAVDQPQLKLALNWNVEEGYDHAALEARTAGGDDWTTLPDAGGLSSTTVPEECAAGFFVNGHPFLRRYLTLDAAGCTPQGTSGKWNSFTGSSGGWKQVAFDLSAYAGKTVELSLSYITDPGSGGRGVFADEARLSVKGADQPVEGFETSLGAWTAQAAPAGSPEVPGEWARSGELFKSYAAVTTRDTVLLGFGLEHMPTAADRALLIGKALRTLHR
;
A
#
# COMPACT_ATOMS: atom_id res chain seq x y z
N MET A 1 35.93 5.38 34.61
CA MET A 1 35.69 4.24 35.52
C MET A 1 35.14 3.10 34.69
N SER A 2 35.96 2.08 34.52
CA SER A 2 35.68 0.87 33.75
C SER A 2 34.95 -0.15 34.63
N HIS A 3 33.87 -0.77 34.15
CA HIS A 3 33.52 -2.11 34.60
C HIS A 3 33.17 -3.01 33.42
N ARG A 4 34.00 -4.05 33.28
CA ARG A 4 33.89 -5.19 32.38
C ARG A 4 33.07 -6.30 33.04
N ALA A 5 32.40 -7.06 32.16
CA ALA A 5 32.22 -8.53 32.16
C ALA A 5 31.28 -9.18 33.20
N ARG A 6 30.40 -10.10 32.74
CA ARG A 6 30.73 -11.52 32.50
C ARG A 6 29.54 -12.30 31.96
N SER A 7 29.80 -13.08 30.90
CA SER A 7 28.99 -14.18 30.40
C SER A 7 29.14 -15.41 31.30
N ILE A 8 28.07 -16.17 31.49
CA ILE A 8 28.10 -17.51 32.12
C ILE A 8 27.57 -18.52 31.10
N LEU A 9 28.46 -19.43 30.70
CA LEU A 9 28.16 -20.72 30.09
C LEU A 9 27.73 -21.71 31.18
N ALA A 10 26.73 -22.53 30.90
CA ALA A 10 26.52 -23.80 31.58
C ALA A 10 26.28 -24.88 30.52
N ALA A 11 27.27 -25.76 30.38
CA ALA A 11 27.18 -27.02 29.65
C ALA A 11 26.89 -28.14 30.65
N SER A 12 26.12 -29.14 30.25
CA SER A 12 26.07 -30.46 30.88
C SER A 12 25.78 -31.51 29.81
N ALA A 13 26.61 -32.54 29.78
CA ALA A 13 26.69 -33.60 28.78
C ALA A 13 26.48 -34.98 29.44
N LEU A 14 26.02 -35.98 28.66
CA LEU A 14 26.21 -37.45 28.77
C LEU A 14 25.23 -38.11 27.76
N VAL A 15 25.55 -38.76 26.61
CA VAL A 15 26.51 -39.78 26.12
C VAL A 15 25.87 -41.18 25.95
N PHE A 16 26.34 -41.87 24.89
CA PHE A 16 26.08 -43.22 24.32
C PHE A 16 24.88 -43.33 23.36
N GLY A 17 24.98 -43.72 22.09
CA GLY A 17 26.08 -44.27 21.29
C GLY A 17 25.63 -45.59 20.64
N THR A 18 25.63 -45.67 19.30
CA THR A 18 26.09 -46.84 18.51
C THR A 18 26.05 -46.51 17.02
N THR A 19 27.20 -46.67 16.39
CA THR A 19 27.47 -46.68 14.95
C THR A 19 26.96 -47.97 14.28
N LEU A 20 26.41 -47.86 13.07
CA LEU A 20 26.56 -48.89 12.04
C LEU A 20 26.74 -48.20 10.69
N ALA A 21 27.93 -48.35 10.13
CA ALA A 21 28.29 -47.94 8.78
C ALA A 21 27.88 -49.04 7.79
N VAL A 22 27.27 -48.66 6.66
CA VAL A 22 27.33 -49.41 5.40
C VAL A 22 27.53 -48.40 4.25
N LEU A 23 28.53 -48.70 3.43
CA LEU A 23 29.03 -47.95 2.27
C LEU A 23 28.04 -47.94 1.07
N PRO A 24 28.26 -47.07 0.06
CA PRO A 24 27.25 -46.68 -0.91
C PRO A 24 27.12 -47.68 -2.06
N ALA A 25 25.90 -47.99 -2.45
CA ALA A 25 25.60 -48.57 -3.76
C ALA A 25 25.15 -47.44 -4.68
N ALA A 26 26.00 -47.08 -5.64
CA ALA A 26 25.59 -46.34 -6.82
C ALA A 26 24.52 -47.15 -7.56
N ALA A 27 23.30 -46.63 -7.63
CA ALA A 27 22.28 -47.08 -8.56
C ALA A 27 21.83 -45.87 -9.37
N GLN A 28 22.04 -45.99 -10.68
CA GLN A 28 21.74 -45.02 -11.72
C GLN A 28 20.27 -44.57 -11.62
N ALA A 29 20.04 -43.28 -11.37
CA ALA A 29 18.73 -42.67 -11.54
C ALA A 29 18.44 -42.53 -13.04
N GLN A 30 17.45 -43.28 -13.52
CA GLN A 30 16.74 -42.89 -14.75
C GLN A 30 15.76 -41.75 -14.43
N PRO A 31 15.55 -40.79 -15.35
CA PRO A 31 14.68 -39.65 -15.13
C PRO A 31 13.20 -40.08 -15.17
N GLY A 32 12.48 -39.85 -14.07
CA GLY A 32 11.03 -39.91 -14.03
C GLY A 32 10.39 -38.63 -14.60
N PRO A 33 9.21 -38.70 -15.23
CA PRO A 33 8.57 -37.54 -15.84
C PRO A 33 8.03 -36.57 -14.78
N GLY A 34 8.09 -35.27 -15.12
CA GLY A 34 7.98 -34.13 -14.21
C GLY A 34 6.76 -34.12 -13.31
N THR A 35 7.01 -33.80 -12.04
CA THR A 35 6.02 -33.40 -11.05
C THR A 35 5.50 -32.00 -11.37
N ALA A 36 4.18 -31.83 -11.28
CA ALA A 36 3.45 -30.58 -11.47
C ALA A 36 3.99 -29.47 -10.54
N SER A 37 4.67 -28.48 -11.13
CA SER A 37 5.24 -27.31 -10.47
C SER A 37 4.40 -26.05 -10.65
N GLY A 38 3.13 -26.17 -11.05
CA GLY A 38 2.37 -25.05 -11.62
C GLY A 38 1.56 -24.20 -10.64
N ALA A 39 1.30 -24.64 -9.40
CA ALA A 39 0.41 -23.92 -8.48
C ALA A 39 1.10 -22.73 -7.76
N ASP A 40 2.41 -22.85 -7.51
CA ASP A 40 3.20 -21.90 -6.72
C ASP A 40 3.95 -20.86 -7.58
N GLU A 41 3.61 -20.77 -8.87
CA GLU A 41 4.26 -19.86 -9.81
C GLU A 41 3.48 -18.53 -9.86
N VAL A 42 4.17 -17.41 -9.67
CA VAL A 42 3.63 -16.07 -9.94
C VAL A 42 3.40 -15.95 -11.45
N ARG A 43 2.14 -15.76 -11.85
CA ARG A 43 1.70 -15.56 -13.23
C ARG A 43 1.17 -14.14 -13.42
N VAL A 44 0.84 -13.83 -14.66
CA VAL A 44 0.35 -12.52 -15.05
C VAL A 44 -1.11 -12.62 -15.40
N TYR A 45 -1.91 -11.75 -14.81
CA TYR A 45 -3.33 -11.65 -15.07
C TYR A 45 -3.69 -10.26 -15.56
N ASP A 46 -4.56 -10.19 -16.54
CA ASP A 46 -5.25 -8.98 -16.92
C ASP A 46 -6.53 -8.83 -16.08
N ALA A 47 -6.69 -7.73 -15.37
CA ALA A 47 -7.81 -7.44 -14.49
C ALA A 47 -8.63 -6.25 -15.00
N ASP A 48 -9.95 -6.37 -15.11
CA ASP A 48 -10.83 -5.22 -15.32
C ASP A 48 -11.30 -4.71 -13.93
N ILE A 49 -10.70 -3.62 -13.43
CA ILE A 49 -10.98 -3.06 -12.09
C ILE A 49 -11.84 -1.80 -12.13
N THR A 50 -12.70 -1.62 -11.13
CA THR A 50 -13.37 -0.33 -10.84
C THR A 50 -12.54 0.52 -9.88
N ARG A 51 -12.84 1.81 -9.77
CA ARG A 51 -12.18 2.72 -8.81
C ARG A 51 -12.37 2.32 -7.35
N GLU A 52 -13.49 1.68 -7.02
CA GLU A 52 -13.77 1.16 -5.67
C GLU A 52 -12.94 -0.09 -5.34
N GLN A 53 -12.45 -0.79 -6.36
CA GLN A 53 -11.63 -2.00 -6.21
C GLN A 53 -10.12 -1.71 -6.21
N VAL A 54 -9.69 -0.48 -6.49
CA VAL A 54 -8.26 -0.10 -6.44
C VAL A 54 -7.62 -0.42 -5.07
N PRO A 55 -8.23 -0.10 -3.92
CA PRO A 55 -7.68 -0.46 -2.61
C PRO A 55 -7.57 -1.97 -2.38
N LEU A 56 -8.43 -2.78 -3.02
CA LEU A 56 -8.42 -4.24 -2.91
C LEU A 56 -7.20 -4.83 -3.63
N VAL A 57 -6.94 -4.34 -4.83
CA VAL A 57 -5.77 -4.75 -5.63
C VAL A 57 -4.46 -4.28 -4.99
N LEU A 58 -4.45 -3.11 -4.36
CA LEU A 58 -3.34 -2.62 -3.54
C LEU A 58 -3.07 -3.52 -2.32
N ALA A 59 -4.11 -3.96 -1.63
CA ALA A 59 -4.00 -4.84 -0.46
C ALA A 59 -3.40 -6.21 -0.80
N ALA A 60 -3.62 -6.72 -2.01
CA ALA A 60 -2.98 -7.93 -2.55
C ALA A 60 -1.47 -7.76 -2.88
N GLY A 61 -0.87 -6.62 -2.48
CA GLY A 61 0.55 -6.34 -2.64
C GLY A 61 0.96 -6.04 -4.08
N GLN A 62 0.01 -5.64 -4.93
CA GLN A 62 0.26 -5.30 -6.33
C GLN A 62 0.74 -3.86 -6.50
N ASP A 63 1.52 -3.65 -7.55
CA ASP A 63 1.98 -2.32 -7.94
C ASP A 63 0.81 -1.50 -8.52
N ALA A 64 0.62 -0.28 -8.03
CA ALA A 64 -0.61 0.47 -8.28
C ALA A 64 -0.62 1.33 -9.53
N HIS A 65 0.47 1.33 -10.31
CA HIS A 65 0.63 2.29 -11.40
C HIS A 65 -0.47 2.21 -12.42
N GLU A 66 -0.86 0.99 -12.79
CA GLU A 66 -1.95 0.81 -13.75
C GLU A 66 -3.34 1.04 -13.13
N LEU A 67 -3.47 1.02 -11.79
CA LEU A 67 -4.75 1.03 -11.08
C LEU A 67 -5.36 2.43 -10.99
N THR A 68 -4.54 3.43 -10.67
CA THR A 68 -5.02 4.78 -10.32
C THR A 68 -5.24 5.67 -11.54
N GLU A 69 -4.47 5.46 -12.62
CA GLU A 69 -4.58 6.28 -13.83
C GLU A 69 -5.66 5.80 -14.80
N ARG A 70 -5.95 4.49 -14.81
CA ARG A 70 -6.86 3.90 -15.79
C ARG A 70 -8.27 3.72 -15.25
N ALA A 71 -8.49 3.54 -13.95
CA ALA A 71 -9.82 3.30 -13.36
C ALA A 71 -10.76 4.51 -13.56
N PRO A 72 -11.74 4.43 -14.48
CA PRO A 72 -12.62 5.56 -14.75
C PRO A 72 -13.57 5.83 -13.56
N GLU A 73 -14.08 7.06 -13.44
CA GLU A 73 -15.11 7.43 -12.45
C GLU A 73 -16.36 6.54 -12.54
N THR A 74 -16.64 5.99 -13.72
CA THR A 74 -17.68 5.00 -13.97
C THR A 74 -17.18 3.96 -14.97
N GLY A 75 -17.34 2.68 -14.69
CA GLY A 75 -16.89 1.57 -15.55
C GLY A 75 -15.64 0.87 -15.01
N THR A 76 -14.97 0.08 -15.84
CA THR A 76 -13.77 -0.68 -15.48
C THR A 76 -12.56 -0.27 -16.31
N ALA A 77 -11.37 -0.55 -15.78
CA ALA A 77 -10.09 -0.36 -16.44
C ALA A 77 -9.28 -1.63 -16.44
N ARG A 78 -8.62 -1.93 -17.55
CA ARG A 78 -7.76 -3.11 -17.65
C ARG A 78 -6.37 -2.82 -17.10
N VAL A 79 -5.93 -3.64 -16.16
CA VAL A 79 -4.65 -3.55 -15.44
C VAL A 79 -3.97 -4.92 -15.40
N GLU A 80 -2.66 -4.95 -15.28
CA GLU A 80 -1.82 -6.14 -15.22
C GLU A 80 -1.42 -6.42 -13.78
N LEU A 81 -1.69 -7.63 -13.30
CA LEU A 81 -1.42 -8.06 -11.94
C LEU A 81 -0.49 -9.27 -11.91
N PHE A 82 0.39 -9.28 -10.91
CA PHE A 82 1.40 -10.29 -10.64
C PHE A 82 0.99 -11.12 -9.46
N LEU A 83 0.34 -12.21 -9.77
CA LEU A 83 -0.39 -12.96 -8.80
C LEU A 83 0.14 -14.38 -8.86
N SER A 84 0.42 -14.99 -7.72
CA SER A 84 0.37 -16.46 -7.67
C SER A 84 -0.98 -16.93 -8.22
N GLY A 85 -1.11 -18.22 -8.59
CA GLY A 85 -2.44 -18.79 -8.86
C GLY A 85 -3.43 -18.30 -7.80
N GLY A 86 -3.00 -18.39 -6.55
CA GLY A 86 -3.79 -17.96 -5.43
C GLY A 86 -4.13 -16.47 -5.32
N GLN A 87 -3.19 -15.56 -5.51
CA GLN A 87 -3.53 -14.12 -5.45
C GLN A 87 -4.39 -13.66 -6.65
N ALA A 88 -4.50 -14.46 -7.71
CA ALA A 88 -5.37 -14.17 -8.85
C ALA A 88 -6.79 -14.62 -8.62
N GLU A 89 -6.88 -15.64 -7.80
CA GLU A 89 -8.11 -16.22 -7.32
C GLU A 89 -8.75 -15.24 -6.33
N GLU A 90 -8.02 -14.87 -5.27
CA GLU A 90 -8.20 -13.70 -4.39
C GLU A 90 -8.87 -12.49 -5.06
N LEU A 91 -8.20 -11.91 -6.05
CA LEU A 91 -8.68 -10.67 -6.63
C LEU A 91 -9.92 -10.91 -7.50
N ALA A 92 -9.98 -12.06 -8.19
CA ALA A 92 -11.15 -12.44 -9.00
C ALA A 92 -12.41 -12.48 -8.14
N ALA A 93 -12.20 -12.94 -6.94
CA ALA A 93 -13.17 -13.25 -5.94
C ALA A 93 -13.76 -12.00 -5.26
N GLN A 94 -12.99 -10.92 -5.15
CA GLN A 94 -13.43 -9.57 -4.78
C GLN A 94 -14.21 -8.84 -5.89
N GLY A 95 -14.58 -9.58 -6.94
CA GLY A 95 -15.27 -9.08 -8.11
C GLY A 95 -14.34 -8.39 -9.12
N VAL A 96 -13.01 -8.57 -9.01
CA VAL A 96 -12.07 -8.04 -10.01
C VAL A 96 -11.97 -9.02 -11.17
N LYS A 97 -12.60 -8.71 -12.30
CA LYS A 97 -12.62 -9.64 -13.44
C LYS A 97 -11.22 -9.88 -14.01
N LEU A 98 -10.65 -11.07 -13.77
CA LEU A 98 -9.30 -11.45 -14.17
C LEU A 98 -9.27 -12.43 -15.36
N ALA A 99 -8.20 -12.34 -16.15
CA ALA A 99 -7.89 -13.28 -17.20
C ALA A 99 -6.38 -13.54 -17.21
N GLU A 100 -5.96 -14.78 -16.93
CA GLU A 100 -4.55 -15.16 -17.04
C GLU A 100 -4.05 -14.83 -18.46
N ARG A 101 -2.96 -14.09 -18.55
CA ARG A 101 -2.41 -13.71 -19.84
C ARG A 101 -1.66 -14.90 -20.44
N LYS A 102 -2.31 -15.56 -21.38
CA LYS A 102 -1.71 -16.65 -22.14
C LYS A 102 -0.92 -16.10 -23.32
N VAL A 103 0.39 -16.31 -23.30
CA VAL A 103 1.26 -15.97 -24.42
C VAL A 103 0.96 -16.89 -25.60
N PRO A 104 0.79 -16.36 -26.83
CA PRO A 104 0.65 -17.19 -28.02
C PRO A 104 1.82 -18.17 -28.17
N ALA A 105 1.57 -19.37 -28.71
CA ALA A 105 2.61 -20.40 -28.88
C ALA A 105 3.83 -19.90 -29.69
N GLN A 106 3.62 -18.95 -30.60
CA GLN A 106 4.71 -18.30 -31.34
C GLN A 106 5.56 -17.38 -30.45
N GLY A 107 4.94 -16.59 -29.55
CA GLY A 107 5.65 -15.78 -28.56
C GLY A 107 6.47 -16.64 -27.58
N LEU A 108 5.89 -17.74 -27.09
CA LEU A 108 6.61 -18.72 -26.26
C LEU A 108 7.80 -19.35 -26.99
N ALA A 109 7.62 -19.70 -28.26
CA ALA A 109 8.69 -20.22 -29.09
C ALA A 109 9.81 -19.17 -29.31
N ARG A 110 9.47 -17.88 -29.47
CA ARG A 110 10.44 -16.79 -29.59
C ARG A 110 11.21 -16.54 -28.30
N ALA A 111 10.52 -16.45 -27.15
CA ALA A 111 11.17 -16.32 -25.84
C ALA A 111 12.12 -17.49 -25.56
N LYS A 112 11.70 -18.73 -25.87
CA LYS A 112 12.56 -19.91 -25.73
C LYS A 112 13.73 -19.94 -26.72
N ALA A 113 13.54 -19.43 -27.94
CA ALA A 113 14.58 -19.36 -28.96
C ALA A 113 15.61 -18.26 -28.70
N ALA A 114 15.21 -17.18 -28.02
CA ALA A 114 16.11 -16.11 -27.58
C ALA A 114 17.14 -16.62 -26.55
N GLY A 115 16.71 -17.47 -25.61
CA GLY A 115 17.59 -17.99 -24.56
C GLY A 115 18.14 -16.85 -23.69
N ASP A 116 19.43 -16.93 -23.34
CA ASP A 116 20.19 -15.82 -22.72
C ASP A 116 20.76 -14.90 -23.82
N GLY A 117 19.90 -14.30 -24.66
CA GLY A 117 20.31 -13.53 -25.83
C GLY A 117 21.12 -12.28 -25.44
N VAL A 118 20.43 -11.17 -25.23
CA VAL A 118 21.03 -9.93 -24.70
C VAL A 118 21.08 -10.01 -23.18
N PHE A 119 20.00 -10.49 -22.55
CA PHE A 119 19.95 -10.69 -21.10
C PHE A 119 20.83 -11.86 -20.66
N ARG A 120 21.49 -11.71 -19.51
CA ARG A 120 22.44 -12.69 -18.98
C ARG A 120 22.26 -12.85 -17.48
N PRO A 121 22.52 -14.03 -16.90
CA PRO A 121 22.55 -14.21 -15.46
C PRO A 121 23.67 -13.38 -14.82
N TYR A 122 23.58 -13.16 -13.51
CA TYR A 122 24.66 -12.51 -12.77
C TYR A 122 25.87 -13.42 -12.68
N SER A 123 25.64 -14.67 -12.26
CA SER A 123 26.66 -15.68 -12.07
C SER A 123 26.95 -16.49 -13.34
N GLY A 124 28.00 -17.30 -13.28
CA GLY A 124 28.34 -18.23 -14.35
C GLY A 124 29.22 -17.63 -15.44
N LYS A 125 29.62 -18.48 -16.38
CA LYS A 125 30.54 -18.11 -17.46
C LYS A 125 29.85 -17.12 -18.40
N GLY A 126 30.45 -15.95 -18.59
CA GLY A 126 29.90 -14.88 -19.43
C GLY A 126 28.80 -14.07 -18.75
N GLY A 127 28.49 -14.33 -17.48
CA GLY A 127 27.53 -13.55 -16.69
C GLY A 127 28.04 -12.17 -16.30
N LEU A 128 27.16 -11.36 -15.70
CA LEU A 128 27.45 -9.97 -15.34
C LEU A 128 28.64 -9.83 -14.37
N GLN A 129 28.77 -10.76 -13.42
CA GLN A 129 29.88 -10.74 -12.47
C GLN A 129 31.24 -10.86 -13.16
N GLU A 130 31.39 -11.79 -14.11
CA GLU A 130 32.62 -11.97 -14.89
C GLU A 130 32.88 -10.76 -15.78
N GLU A 131 31.83 -10.19 -16.38
CA GLU A 131 31.94 -8.98 -17.22
C GLU A 131 32.43 -7.76 -16.43
N ILE A 132 31.92 -7.52 -15.22
CA ILE A 132 32.41 -6.45 -14.33
C ILE A 132 33.90 -6.63 -14.05
N LEU A 133 34.31 -7.84 -13.68
CA LEU A 133 35.71 -8.14 -13.36
C LEU A 133 36.62 -7.99 -14.57
N ARG A 134 36.20 -8.46 -15.74
CA ARG A 134 36.93 -8.34 -17.01
C ARG A 134 37.07 -6.87 -17.42
N THR A 135 35.98 -6.11 -17.40
CA THR A 135 35.96 -4.68 -17.74
C THR A 135 36.97 -3.91 -16.89
N ALA A 136 37.08 -4.26 -15.60
CA ALA A 136 38.02 -3.63 -14.69
C ALA A 136 39.49 -4.01 -14.91
N GLN A 137 39.74 -5.20 -15.44
CA GLN A 137 41.08 -5.65 -15.83
C GLN A 137 41.53 -4.97 -17.13
N GLU A 138 40.60 -4.76 -18.07
CA GLU A 138 40.85 -4.11 -19.37
C GLU A 138 41.03 -2.58 -19.23
N ASN A 139 40.42 -1.96 -18.21
CA ASN A 139 40.44 -0.51 -18.00
C ASN A 139 41.07 -0.08 -16.65
N PRO A 140 42.28 -0.53 -16.28
CA PRO A 140 42.79 -0.45 -14.91
C PRO A 140 43.11 0.98 -14.42
N GLY A 141 43.28 1.93 -15.35
CA GLY A 141 43.48 3.35 -15.05
C GLY A 141 42.19 4.12 -14.77
N LEU A 142 41.05 3.59 -15.21
CA LEU A 142 39.74 4.23 -15.12
C LEU A 142 38.78 3.52 -14.18
N THR A 143 39.09 2.29 -13.76
CA THR A 143 38.13 1.44 -13.05
C THR A 143 38.63 0.88 -11.73
N LYS A 144 37.71 0.64 -10.79
CA LYS A 144 37.93 -0.09 -9.54
C LYS A 144 36.67 -0.89 -9.18
N VAL A 145 36.79 -2.21 -9.09
CA VAL A 145 35.70 -3.09 -8.60
C VAL A 145 35.77 -3.17 -7.09
N VAL A 146 34.60 -3.17 -6.45
CA VAL A 146 34.45 -3.48 -5.03
C VAL A 146 33.29 -4.47 -4.86
N SER A 147 33.44 -5.40 -3.93
CA SER A 147 32.28 -6.06 -3.34
C SER A 147 31.74 -5.15 -2.24
N ILE A 148 30.46 -4.81 -2.30
CA ILE A 148 29.80 -3.97 -1.29
C ILE A 148 29.32 -4.79 -0.09
N GLY A 149 29.16 -6.10 -0.30
CA GLY A 149 28.67 -7.05 0.69
C GLY A 149 28.37 -8.39 0.05
N LYS A 150 27.71 -9.26 0.81
CA LYS A 150 27.32 -10.60 0.37
C LYS A 150 25.80 -10.73 0.41
N THR A 151 25.25 -11.51 -0.53
CA THR A 151 23.84 -11.92 -0.52
C THR A 151 23.54 -12.96 0.55
N VAL A 152 22.26 -13.32 0.73
CA VAL A 152 21.82 -14.42 1.62
C VAL A 152 22.50 -15.76 1.29
N GLN A 153 22.78 -16.04 0.02
CA GLN A 153 23.52 -17.24 -0.42
C GLN A 153 25.06 -17.02 -0.50
N GLY A 154 25.56 -15.87 -0.05
CA GLY A 154 26.99 -15.60 0.06
C GLY A 154 27.68 -15.12 -1.22
N LYS A 155 26.92 -14.74 -2.26
CA LYS A 155 27.47 -14.16 -3.50
C LYS A 155 27.94 -12.74 -3.27
N ASP A 156 29.01 -12.32 -3.94
CA ASP A 156 29.43 -10.92 -3.89
C ASP A 156 28.42 -10.04 -4.63
N ILE A 157 28.08 -8.90 -4.03
CA ILE A 157 27.36 -7.82 -4.70
C ILE A 157 28.42 -6.83 -5.21
N LEU A 158 28.66 -6.81 -6.52
CA LEU A 158 29.75 -6.04 -7.11
C LEU A 158 29.29 -4.66 -7.59
N ALA A 159 30.10 -3.64 -7.30
CA ALA A 159 30.01 -2.32 -7.89
C ALA A 159 31.32 -1.95 -8.62
N LEU A 160 31.21 -1.31 -9.78
CA LEU A 160 32.33 -0.78 -10.56
C LEU A 160 32.37 0.75 -10.46
N LYS A 161 33.43 1.28 -9.85
CA LYS A 161 33.78 2.70 -9.95
C LYS A 161 34.42 2.98 -11.30
N VAL A 162 33.92 3.99 -12.01
CA VAL A 162 34.54 4.59 -13.20
C VAL A 162 34.94 6.04 -12.87
N SER A 163 36.23 6.33 -12.88
CA SER A 163 36.83 7.65 -12.65
C SER A 163 38.27 7.66 -13.16
N LYS A 164 38.77 8.81 -13.62
CA LYS A 164 40.20 9.00 -13.83
C LYS A 164 40.97 8.62 -12.55
N ASN A 165 41.96 7.74 -12.68
CA ASN A 165 42.76 7.20 -11.58
C ASN A 165 41.92 6.48 -10.49
N ALA A 166 40.87 5.74 -10.87
CA ALA A 166 39.92 5.12 -9.94
C ALA A 166 40.55 4.33 -8.80
N LYS A 167 41.60 3.52 -9.04
CA LYS A 167 42.28 2.74 -7.99
C LYS A 167 43.16 3.58 -7.05
N LYS A 168 43.56 4.78 -7.48
CA LYS A 168 44.47 5.68 -6.73
C LYS A 168 43.71 6.79 -5.99
N THR A 169 42.51 7.12 -6.46
CA THR A 169 41.64 8.11 -5.82
C THR A 169 40.85 7.41 -4.73
N LYS A 170 40.90 7.93 -3.50
CA LYS A 170 40.10 7.38 -2.40
C LYS A 170 38.62 7.58 -2.73
N ASP A 171 37.80 6.62 -2.31
CA ASP A 171 36.37 6.64 -2.58
C ASP A 171 35.70 7.82 -1.87
N GLY A 172 34.81 8.53 -2.58
CA GLY A 172 34.14 9.73 -2.08
C GLY A 172 34.98 11.01 -2.09
N ASP A 173 36.21 10.99 -2.64
CA ASP A 173 37.06 12.21 -2.71
C ASP A 173 36.59 13.18 -3.83
N LYS A 174 35.76 12.71 -4.75
CA LYS A 174 35.14 13.50 -5.82
C LYS A 174 33.62 13.40 -5.73
N PRO A 175 32.86 14.36 -6.33
CA PRO A 175 31.43 14.22 -6.50
C PRO A 175 31.07 12.83 -7.02
N SER A 176 30.14 12.16 -6.35
CA SER A 176 29.87 10.74 -6.57
C SER A 176 28.41 10.52 -6.91
N VAL A 177 28.16 9.70 -7.92
CA VAL A 177 26.81 9.28 -8.32
C VAL A 177 26.72 7.76 -8.38
N LEU A 178 25.60 7.21 -7.93
CA LEU A 178 25.29 5.79 -8.00
C LEU A 178 24.28 5.52 -9.12
N TYR A 179 24.59 4.58 -10.00
CA TYR A 179 23.64 3.96 -10.92
C TYR A 179 23.50 2.49 -10.51
N MET A 180 22.34 2.16 -9.93
CA MET A 180 22.03 0.81 -9.48
C MET A 180 20.77 0.27 -10.15
N SER A 181 20.62 -1.05 -10.11
CA SER A 181 19.49 -1.76 -10.73
C SER A 181 19.19 -3.08 -10.04
N ASN A 182 18.02 -3.63 -10.34
CA ASN A 182 17.64 -5.02 -10.03
C ASN A 182 17.67 -5.32 -8.52
N GLN A 183 17.00 -4.47 -7.74
CA GLN A 183 16.54 -4.85 -6.39
C GLN A 183 15.43 -5.90 -6.49
N HIS A 184 14.53 -5.78 -7.48
CA HIS A 184 13.59 -6.84 -7.82
C HIS A 184 14.13 -7.72 -8.95
N ALA A 185 14.08 -9.03 -8.75
CA ALA A 185 14.77 -9.99 -9.60
C ALA A 185 14.21 -10.05 -11.05
N ARG A 186 12.89 -9.94 -11.24
CA ARG A 186 12.23 -10.04 -12.57
C ARG A 186 12.52 -8.91 -13.56
N GLU A 187 13.13 -7.81 -13.12
CA GLU A 187 13.27 -6.56 -13.88
C GLU A 187 14.51 -6.55 -14.79
N TRP A 188 14.56 -7.48 -15.76
CA TRP A 188 15.75 -7.79 -16.56
C TRP A 188 16.27 -6.64 -17.45
N ILE A 189 15.44 -5.65 -17.78
CA ILE A 189 15.89 -4.47 -18.53
C ILE A 189 16.84 -3.58 -17.71
N THR A 190 16.73 -3.62 -16.38
CA THR A 190 17.44 -2.69 -15.50
C THR A 190 18.95 -3.00 -15.38
N PRO A 191 19.42 -4.26 -15.28
CA PRO A 191 20.86 -4.55 -15.39
C PRO A 191 21.43 -4.19 -16.76
N GLU A 192 20.68 -4.36 -17.85
CA GLU A 192 21.15 -3.96 -19.18
C GLU A 192 21.29 -2.44 -19.32
N MET A 193 20.39 -1.66 -18.71
CA MET A 193 20.50 -0.21 -18.66
C MET A 193 21.80 0.24 -17.96
N THR A 194 22.06 -0.27 -16.76
CA THR A 194 23.26 0.08 -15.99
C THR A 194 24.54 -0.47 -16.63
N ARG A 195 24.51 -1.68 -17.20
CA ARG A 195 25.64 -2.30 -17.92
C ARG A 195 26.00 -1.53 -19.18
N ARG A 196 25.02 -1.14 -20.00
CA ARG A 196 25.25 -0.34 -21.20
C ARG A 196 25.71 1.07 -20.86
N LEU A 197 25.21 1.67 -19.77
CA LEU A 197 25.68 2.99 -19.33
C LEU A 197 27.14 2.95 -18.86
N MET A 198 27.54 1.89 -18.16
CA MET A 198 28.92 1.63 -17.76
C MET A 198 29.85 1.58 -18.98
N HIS A 199 29.51 0.77 -20.00
CA HIS A 199 30.30 0.69 -21.24
C HIS A 199 30.25 1.97 -22.06
N HIS A 200 29.08 2.60 -22.21
CA HIS A 200 28.94 3.87 -22.90
C HIS A 200 29.86 4.94 -22.31
N THR A 201 29.99 4.98 -20.99
CA THR A 201 30.89 5.89 -20.28
C THR A 201 32.36 5.59 -20.60
N LEU A 202 32.77 4.31 -20.57
CA LEU A 202 34.14 3.89 -20.85
C LEU A 202 34.52 4.08 -22.32
N ASP A 203 33.66 3.64 -23.23
CA ASP A 203 33.91 3.63 -24.67
C ASP A 203 33.98 5.03 -25.28
N ASN A 204 33.31 6.00 -24.65
CA ASN A 204 33.30 7.40 -25.07
C ASN A 204 34.26 8.30 -24.27
N TYR A 205 34.95 7.77 -23.26
CA TYR A 205 36.00 8.51 -22.57
C TYR A 205 37.15 8.85 -23.53
N GLY A 206 37.52 10.14 -23.58
CA GLY A 206 38.49 10.69 -24.53
C GLY A 206 37.94 10.95 -25.94
N LYS A 207 36.66 10.63 -26.21
CA LYS A 207 35.98 10.88 -27.49
C LYS A 207 34.87 11.91 -27.34
N ASP A 208 34.02 11.74 -26.34
CA ASP A 208 32.94 12.65 -26.00
C ASP A 208 33.41 13.62 -24.90
N PRO A 209 33.39 14.95 -25.13
CA PRO A 209 33.84 15.93 -24.14
C PRO A 209 33.01 15.95 -22.85
N ARG A 210 31.71 15.68 -22.93
CA ARG A 210 30.78 15.65 -21.78
C ARG A 210 31.13 14.48 -20.87
N ILE A 211 31.23 13.28 -21.42
CA ILE A 211 31.60 12.06 -20.68
C ILE A 211 33.04 12.14 -20.16
N THR A 212 33.97 12.66 -20.97
CA THR A 212 35.36 12.83 -20.56
C THR A 212 35.46 13.74 -19.34
N LYS A 213 34.72 14.84 -19.32
CA LYS A 213 34.66 15.75 -18.17
C LYS A 213 34.12 15.03 -16.93
N LEU A 214 33.01 14.31 -17.05
CA LEU A 214 32.41 13.54 -15.96
C LEU A 214 33.40 12.53 -15.34
N VAL A 215 34.04 11.69 -16.14
CA VAL A 215 35.00 10.69 -15.67
C VAL A 215 36.24 11.35 -15.04
N ASP A 216 36.65 12.51 -15.56
CA ASP A 216 37.77 13.26 -15.00
C ASP A 216 37.45 13.88 -13.63
N SER A 217 36.25 14.43 -13.46
CA SER A 217 35.87 15.24 -12.29
C SER A 217 35.07 14.51 -11.22
N SER A 218 34.51 13.33 -11.51
CA SER A 218 33.53 12.65 -10.65
C SER A 218 33.85 11.16 -10.46
N GLU A 219 33.17 10.51 -9.52
CA GLU A 219 33.12 9.05 -9.40
C GLU A 219 31.76 8.53 -9.86
N LEU A 220 31.74 7.77 -10.95
CA LEU A 220 30.52 7.14 -11.46
C LEU A 220 30.53 5.68 -10.98
N TRP A 221 29.58 5.30 -10.14
CA TRP A 221 29.50 3.95 -9.57
C TRP A 221 28.36 3.17 -10.23
N PHE A 222 28.68 1.99 -10.76
CA PHE A 222 27.72 1.11 -11.43
C PHE A 222 27.54 -0.17 -10.62
N LEU A 223 26.32 -0.45 -10.18
CA LEU A 223 25.93 -1.66 -9.47
C LEU A 223 24.85 -2.37 -10.30
N LEU A 224 25.23 -3.42 -11.03
CA LEU A 224 24.36 -4.01 -12.05
C LEU A 224 23.22 -4.85 -11.47
N SER A 225 23.42 -5.47 -10.31
CA SER A 225 22.38 -6.23 -9.62
C SER A 225 22.54 -6.10 -8.11
N ALA A 226 21.51 -5.52 -7.47
CA ALA A 226 21.39 -5.43 -6.01
C ALA A 226 20.86 -6.73 -5.38
N ASN A 227 20.18 -7.57 -6.18
CA ASN A 227 19.67 -8.88 -5.80
C ASN A 227 20.23 -10.02 -6.69
N PRO A 228 21.56 -10.30 -6.65
CA PRO A 228 22.14 -11.36 -7.48
C PRO A 228 21.53 -12.75 -7.28
N ASP A 229 21.08 -13.07 -6.07
CA ASP A 229 20.46 -14.35 -5.75
C ASP A 229 19.14 -14.53 -6.47
N GLY A 230 18.21 -13.59 -6.27
CA GLY A 230 16.92 -13.61 -6.96
C GLY A 230 17.08 -13.51 -8.48
N TYR A 231 18.00 -12.67 -8.97
CA TYR A 231 18.20 -12.51 -10.41
C TYR A 231 18.67 -13.81 -11.07
N ASP A 232 19.68 -14.50 -10.51
CA ASP A 232 20.10 -15.81 -11.04
C ASP A 232 18.96 -16.85 -11.00
N TYR A 233 18.09 -16.80 -9.98
CA TYR A 233 16.93 -17.68 -9.90
C TYR A 233 15.94 -17.44 -11.05
N THR A 234 15.75 -16.19 -11.49
CA THR A 234 14.89 -15.92 -12.66
C THR A 234 15.44 -16.47 -13.98
N HIS A 235 16.75 -16.73 -14.06
CA HIS A 235 17.44 -17.33 -15.22
C HIS A 235 17.58 -18.86 -15.11
N ALA A 236 17.36 -19.43 -13.93
CA ALA A 236 17.55 -20.86 -13.70
C ALA A 236 16.47 -21.70 -14.40
N ALA A 237 16.85 -22.88 -14.91
CA ALA A 237 15.92 -23.77 -15.60
C ALA A 237 14.78 -24.29 -14.71
N ASP A 238 15.01 -24.37 -13.40
CA ASP A 238 14.07 -24.73 -12.34
C ASP A 238 13.63 -23.54 -11.49
N GLY A 239 13.98 -22.31 -11.90
CA GLY A 239 13.58 -21.09 -11.22
C GLY A 239 12.36 -20.41 -11.84
N GLN A 240 11.95 -19.29 -11.24
CA GLN A 240 10.74 -18.56 -11.64
C GLN A 240 11.09 -17.22 -12.28
N ARG A 241 10.78 -17.03 -13.57
CA ARG A 241 11.11 -15.82 -14.32
C ARG A 241 10.51 -14.53 -13.71
N LEU A 242 9.36 -14.64 -13.06
CA LEU A 242 8.63 -13.51 -12.46
C LEU A 242 8.90 -13.32 -10.96
N TRP A 243 9.89 -14.03 -10.40
CA TRP A 243 10.30 -13.85 -9.01
C TRP A 243 10.73 -12.40 -8.74
N ARG A 244 10.25 -11.83 -7.63
CA ARG A 244 10.55 -10.44 -7.22
C ARG A 244 11.60 -10.34 -6.13
N LYS A 245 11.37 -11.05 -5.02
CA LYS A 245 12.08 -10.93 -3.73
C LYS A 245 13.55 -11.42 -3.78
N ASN A 246 14.29 -11.31 -2.68
CA ASN A 246 15.54 -12.10 -2.52
C ASN A 246 15.21 -13.59 -2.28
N LEU A 247 16.21 -14.42 -1.94
CA LEU A 247 16.02 -15.88 -1.71
C LEU A 247 16.19 -16.29 -0.25
N ARG A 248 15.78 -15.41 0.69
CA ARG A 248 15.76 -15.78 2.12
C ARG A 248 14.79 -16.94 2.35
N ASP A 249 15.28 -18.05 2.87
CA ASP A 249 14.44 -19.15 3.36
C ASP A 249 13.77 -18.72 4.68
N ASN A 250 12.47 -18.40 4.62
CA ASN A 250 11.72 -17.84 5.75
C ASN A 250 11.22 -18.92 6.70
N ASN A 251 10.96 -20.14 6.20
CA ASN A 251 10.39 -21.25 6.96
C ASN A 251 11.44 -22.30 7.40
N GLY A 252 12.66 -22.25 6.85
CA GLY A 252 13.77 -23.12 7.16
C GLY A 252 13.69 -24.52 6.52
N ASP A 253 12.88 -24.71 5.48
CA ASP A 253 12.68 -26.01 4.83
C ASP A 253 13.70 -26.32 3.72
N GLY A 254 14.55 -25.34 3.38
CA GLY A 254 15.61 -25.46 2.38
C GLY A 254 15.13 -25.45 0.93
N LYS A 255 13.88 -25.04 0.67
CA LYS A 255 13.32 -24.82 -0.67
C LYS A 255 13.02 -23.34 -0.87
N THR A 256 12.69 -22.98 -2.10
CA THR A 256 12.20 -21.64 -2.44
C THR A 256 10.76 -21.79 -2.89
N GLY A 257 9.83 -21.18 -2.15
CA GLY A 257 8.40 -21.13 -2.47
C GLY A 257 7.78 -19.76 -2.16
N PRO A 258 6.46 -19.60 -2.33
CA PRO A 258 5.77 -18.31 -2.21
C PRO A 258 5.99 -17.57 -0.87
N GLY A 259 6.16 -18.33 0.21
CA GLY A 259 6.46 -17.81 1.55
C GLY A 259 7.90 -17.33 1.77
N ASP A 260 8.80 -17.53 0.80
CA ASP A 260 10.21 -17.20 0.92
C ASP A 260 10.58 -15.86 0.29
N GLY A 261 11.76 -15.37 0.63
CA GLY A 261 12.28 -14.09 0.19
C GLY A 261 11.74 -12.92 1.00
N VAL A 262 12.43 -11.79 0.87
CA VAL A 262 12.06 -10.47 1.37
C VAL A 262 12.15 -9.48 0.22
N ASP A 263 11.20 -8.56 0.15
CA ASP A 263 11.29 -7.43 -0.79
C ASP A 263 12.37 -6.46 -0.30
N LEU A 264 13.49 -6.40 -1.01
CA LEU A 264 14.61 -5.53 -0.65
C LEU A 264 14.22 -4.05 -0.68
N ASN A 265 13.25 -3.67 -1.51
CA ASN A 265 12.75 -2.30 -1.60
C ASN A 265 11.58 -2.02 -0.64
N ARG A 266 11.40 -2.87 0.38
CA ARG A 266 10.55 -2.62 1.58
C ARG A 266 11.31 -2.85 2.89
N ASN A 267 12.62 -3.14 2.82
CA ASN A 267 13.42 -3.57 3.95
C ASN A 267 14.32 -2.48 4.55
N PHE A 268 14.40 -1.28 3.95
CA PHE A 268 15.18 -0.17 4.50
C PHE A 268 14.53 0.39 5.76
N ALA A 269 15.31 1.09 6.59
CA ALA A 269 14.88 1.47 7.93
C ALA A 269 13.98 2.71 7.99
N PHE A 270 14.08 3.61 6.99
CA PHE A 270 13.23 4.79 6.94
C PHE A 270 11.76 4.39 6.80
N LYS A 271 10.95 4.79 7.78
CA LYS A 271 9.50 4.49 7.85
C LYS A 271 9.16 3.00 7.68
N TRP A 272 10.09 2.09 7.96
CA TRP A 272 9.85 0.65 7.84
C TRP A 272 8.63 0.20 8.64
N GLY A 273 7.65 -0.40 7.97
CA GLY A 273 6.41 -0.84 8.61
C GLY A 273 5.74 0.30 9.39
N TYR A 274 5.73 1.51 8.80
CA TYR A 274 5.08 2.69 9.39
C TYR A 274 3.61 2.39 9.71
N ASP A 275 2.96 1.62 8.83
CA ASP A 275 1.67 0.95 8.97
C ASP A 275 1.73 -0.43 8.29
N ASN A 276 0.59 -1.01 7.96
CA ASN A 276 0.47 -2.23 7.15
C ASN A 276 0.01 -1.96 5.71
N GLU A 277 0.23 -0.72 5.23
CA GLU A 277 0.00 -0.30 3.85
C GLU A 277 1.34 -0.10 3.15
N GLY A 278 1.41 -0.33 1.83
CA GLY A 278 2.64 -0.17 1.05
C GLY A 278 3.76 -1.20 1.28
N SER A 279 3.66 -1.99 2.35
CA SER A 279 4.46 -3.19 2.59
C SER A 279 3.68 -4.15 3.50
N SER A 280 4.03 -5.43 3.53
CA SER A 280 3.29 -6.44 4.29
C SER A 280 4.14 -7.10 5.39
N PRO A 281 3.57 -7.39 6.58
CA PRO A 281 4.19 -8.28 7.55
C PRO A 281 4.00 -9.78 7.22
N ASN A 282 3.18 -10.12 6.22
CA ASN A 282 2.94 -11.50 5.78
C ASN A 282 4.04 -11.99 4.83
N GLN A 283 4.65 -13.14 5.14
CA GLN A 283 5.77 -13.72 4.40
C GLN A 283 5.42 -14.13 2.96
N SER A 284 4.17 -14.52 2.71
CA SER A 284 3.69 -14.88 1.36
C SER A 284 3.52 -13.66 0.45
N SER A 285 3.51 -12.45 0.99
CA SER A 285 3.36 -11.24 0.19
C SER A 285 4.59 -10.96 -0.65
N GLU A 286 4.38 -10.53 -1.90
CA GLU A 286 5.42 -10.02 -2.80
C GLU A 286 6.09 -8.75 -2.25
N THR A 287 5.43 -8.03 -1.33
CA THR A 287 5.94 -6.84 -0.64
C THR A 287 6.27 -7.11 0.83
N TYR A 288 6.56 -8.38 1.18
CA TYR A 288 6.99 -8.74 2.53
C TYR A 288 8.21 -7.94 2.96
N ARG A 289 8.05 -7.12 4.00
CA ARG A 289 9.05 -6.15 4.48
C ARG A 289 10.22 -6.77 5.25
N GLY A 290 10.18 -8.08 5.49
CA GLY A 290 11.13 -8.80 6.34
C GLY A 290 10.73 -8.81 7.83
N PRO A 291 11.47 -9.55 8.67
CA PRO A 291 11.17 -9.66 10.10
C PRO A 291 11.55 -8.41 10.92
N SER A 292 12.41 -7.55 10.39
CA SER A 292 12.79 -6.27 10.98
C SER A 292 13.37 -5.33 9.91
N ALA A 293 13.39 -4.03 10.18
CA ALA A 293 14.14 -3.08 9.38
C ALA A 293 15.59 -3.54 9.17
N SER A 294 16.06 -3.49 7.93
CA SER A 294 17.39 -3.90 7.48
C SER A 294 17.78 -5.32 7.91
N SER A 295 16.83 -6.25 7.85
CA SER A 295 17.07 -7.67 8.14
C SER A 295 17.94 -8.36 7.08
N GLU A 296 17.90 -7.86 5.84
CA GLU A 296 18.54 -8.52 4.70
C GLU A 296 19.99 -8.03 4.51
N PRO A 297 20.94 -8.95 4.26
CA PRO A 297 22.34 -8.59 4.09
C PRO A 297 22.59 -7.72 2.84
N GLU A 298 21.77 -7.86 1.80
CA GLU A 298 21.79 -7.00 0.61
C GLU A 298 21.45 -5.55 0.96
N THR A 299 20.34 -5.32 1.69
CA THR A 299 19.91 -4.00 2.17
C THR A 299 20.98 -3.35 3.05
N VAL A 300 21.53 -4.12 3.99
CA VAL A 300 22.62 -3.64 4.87
C VAL A 300 23.89 -3.29 4.09
N ALA A 301 24.19 -4.04 3.02
CA ALA A 301 25.34 -3.77 2.17
C ALA A 301 25.16 -2.47 1.38
N LEU A 302 23.97 -2.24 0.82
CA LEU A 302 23.62 -1.00 0.10
C LEU A 302 23.70 0.22 1.02
N ASP A 303 23.04 0.19 2.17
CA ASP A 303 23.07 1.31 3.13
C ASP A 303 24.50 1.66 3.58
N ARG A 304 25.33 0.65 3.86
CA ARG A 304 26.75 0.86 4.20
C ARG A 304 27.54 1.41 3.04
N PHE A 305 27.26 0.97 1.82
CA PHE A 305 27.94 1.44 0.63
C PHE A 305 27.62 2.92 0.38
N GLU A 306 26.34 3.27 0.42
CA GLU A 306 25.84 4.64 0.32
C GLU A 306 26.52 5.57 1.33
N LYS A 307 26.50 5.21 2.63
CA LYS A 307 27.17 5.97 3.69
C LYS A 307 28.68 6.07 3.53
N ARG A 308 29.32 5.01 3.01
CA ARG A 308 30.78 4.97 2.83
C ARG A 308 31.24 5.94 1.74
N ILE A 309 30.49 6.01 0.64
CA ILE A 309 30.85 6.86 -0.50
C ILE A 309 30.37 8.29 -0.29
N GLY A 310 29.17 8.48 0.28
CA GLY A 310 28.54 9.79 0.41
C GLY A 310 28.10 10.34 -0.95
N PHE A 311 27.22 9.61 -1.64
CA PHE A 311 26.70 10.03 -2.95
C PHE A 311 25.84 11.29 -2.83
N ASP A 312 25.91 12.18 -3.81
CA ASP A 312 25.03 13.35 -3.86
C ASP A 312 23.70 13.02 -4.56
N TYR A 313 23.79 12.18 -5.60
CA TYR A 313 22.67 11.70 -6.39
C TYR A 313 22.77 10.19 -6.65
N ALA A 314 21.62 9.56 -6.87
CA ALA A 314 21.55 8.18 -7.31
C ALA A 314 20.39 7.94 -8.29
N ILE A 315 20.53 6.90 -9.12
CA ILE A 315 19.45 6.33 -9.90
C ILE A 315 19.33 4.86 -9.52
N ASN A 316 18.13 4.47 -9.13
CA ASN A 316 17.72 3.10 -8.87
C ASN A 316 16.78 2.65 -9.99
N TYR A 317 17.31 2.02 -11.02
CA TYR A 317 16.49 1.58 -12.15
C TYR A 317 15.61 0.39 -11.75
N HIS A 318 14.32 0.60 -11.89
CA HIS A 318 13.28 -0.40 -11.77
C HIS A 318 12.57 -0.60 -13.11
N SER A 319 11.67 -1.56 -13.21
CA SER A 319 10.76 -1.69 -14.34
C SER A 319 9.51 -2.38 -13.86
N ALA A 320 8.32 -2.11 -14.39
CA ALA A 320 8.04 -1.33 -15.57
C ALA A 320 6.78 -0.51 -15.38
N ALA A 321 6.82 0.74 -15.83
CA ALA A 321 5.69 1.67 -15.75
C ALA A 321 5.87 2.95 -16.59
N GLU A 322 7.06 3.22 -17.13
CA GLU A 322 7.41 4.47 -17.82
C GLU A 322 7.26 5.68 -16.87
N LEU A 323 7.92 5.61 -15.70
CA LEU A 323 7.89 6.67 -14.69
C LEU A 323 9.29 7.17 -14.34
N ILE A 324 9.36 8.37 -13.78
CA ILE A 324 10.51 8.88 -13.05
C ILE A 324 10.03 9.27 -11.65
N LEU A 325 10.18 8.35 -10.70
CA LEU A 325 9.73 8.55 -9.32
C LEU A 325 10.81 9.22 -8.48
N TYR A 326 10.37 10.01 -7.50
CA TYR A 326 11.20 10.70 -6.52
C TYR A 326 10.39 11.08 -5.28
N GLY A 327 11.06 11.56 -4.23
CA GLY A 327 10.37 11.99 -3.01
C GLY A 327 9.78 10.80 -2.24
N VAL A 328 9.02 11.07 -1.18
CA VAL A 328 8.71 10.02 -0.21
C VAL A 328 7.64 9.05 -0.72
N GLY A 329 7.85 7.76 -0.45
CA GLY A 329 6.88 6.71 -0.75
C GLY A 329 5.77 6.59 0.29
N TRP A 330 6.04 6.91 1.57
CA TRP A 330 5.17 6.51 2.69
C TRP A 330 3.91 7.34 2.92
N GLN A 331 3.71 8.45 2.19
CA GLN A 331 2.54 9.31 2.35
C GLN A 331 2.21 10.08 1.07
N VAL A 332 0.97 9.94 0.60
CA VAL A 332 0.49 10.55 -0.64
C VAL A 332 0.55 12.08 -0.60
N ALA A 333 0.96 12.69 -1.71
CA ALA A 333 0.97 14.13 -1.93
C ALA A 333 1.69 14.93 -0.84
N THR A 334 2.82 14.41 -0.33
CA THR A 334 3.64 15.06 0.70
C THR A 334 4.90 15.60 0.05
N PRO A 335 4.88 16.85 -0.47
CA PRO A 335 6.03 17.41 -1.16
C PRO A 335 7.17 17.69 -0.19
N THR A 336 8.40 17.57 -0.68
CA THR A 336 9.61 17.97 0.06
C THR A 336 10.17 19.27 -0.54
N PRO A 337 10.89 20.11 0.22
CA PRO A 337 11.60 21.26 -0.34
C PRO A 337 12.53 20.89 -1.51
N ASP A 338 13.14 19.71 -1.47
CA ASP A 338 14.03 19.23 -2.52
C ASP A 338 13.31 18.80 -3.81
N ASP A 339 11.98 18.74 -3.82
CA ASP A 339 11.18 18.53 -5.03
C ASP A 339 11.50 19.57 -6.11
N VAL A 340 11.96 20.77 -5.72
CA VAL A 340 12.43 21.82 -6.65
C VAL A 340 13.60 21.29 -7.51
N ALA A 341 14.54 20.55 -6.91
CA ALA A 341 15.65 19.94 -7.62
C ALA A 341 15.21 18.67 -8.38
N TYR A 342 14.37 17.84 -7.77
CA TYR A 342 13.84 16.63 -8.41
C TYR A 342 13.07 16.96 -9.70
N LYS A 343 12.13 17.89 -9.66
CA LYS A 343 11.32 18.32 -10.81
C LYS A 343 12.18 18.93 -11.92
N ALA A 344 13.23 19.68 -11.58
CA ALA A 344 14.15 20.23 -12.58
C ALA A 344 14.91 19.14 -13.35
N LEU A 345 15.25 18.02 -12.70
CA LEU A 345 15.95 16.89 -13.34
C LEU A 345 15.01 15.92 -14.03
N ALA A 346 13.87 15.60 -13.43
CA ALA A 346 12.91 14.63 -13.94
C ALA A 346 12.10 15.20 -15.13
N GLY A 347 11.96 16.52 -15.23
CA GLY A 347 11.11 17.16 -16.22
C GLY A 347 9.69 17.41 -15.71
N THR A 348 8.81 17.85 -16.61
CA THR A 348 7.37 17.95 -16.36
C THR A 348 6.63 16.82 -17.08
N PRO A 349 5.37 16.52 -16.73
CA PRO A 349 4.53 15.61 -17.50
C PRO A 349 4.52 15.85 -19.02
N GLU A 350 4.59 17.11 -19.45
CA GLU A 350 4.58 17.51 -20.86
C GLU A 350 5.96 17.46 -21.52
N ASN A 351 7.03 17.49 -20.72
CA ASN A 351 8.41 17.50 -21.18
C ASN A 351 9.32 16.71 -20.22
N PRO A 352 9.16 15.37 -20.17
CA PRO A 352 9.90 14.52 -19.25
C PRO A 352 11.35 14.33 -19.69
N ALA A 353 12.25 14.13 -18.74
CA ALA A 353 13.68 13.95 -19.00
C ALA A 353 14.02 12.64 -19.72
N VAL A 354 13.13 11.64 -19.61
CA VAL A 354 13.12 10.43 -20.41
C VAL A 354 11.85 10.46 -21.28
N PRO A 355 11.97 10.54 -22.62
CA PRO A 355 10.82 10.58 -23.50
C PRO A 355 9.87 9.40 -23.30
N GLY A 356 8.58 9.70 -23.14
CA GLY A 356 7.52 8.73 -22.87
C GLY A 356 7.26 8.48 -21.40
N TYR A 357 8.12 8.97 -20.48
CA TYR A 357 7.95 8.71 -19.05
C TYR A 357 7.18 9.82 -18.35
N TYR A 358 6.55 9.49 -17.22
CA TYR A 358 5.85 10.46 -16.38
C TYR A 358 6.63 10.70 -15.07
N PRO A 359 7.07 11.94 -14.79
CA PRO A 359 7.75 12.28 -13.55
C PRO A 359 6.75 12.61 -12.43
N GLN A 360 6.84 11.96 -11.26
CA GLN A 360 5.91 12.16 -10.15
C GLN A 360 6.49 11.78 -8.79
N VAL A 361 5.80 12.13 -7.70
CA VAL A 361 6.19 11.70 -6.35
C VAL A 361 5.91 10.21 -6.19
N SER A 362 6.81 9.45 -5.55
CA SER A 362 6.70 7.98 -5.43
C SER A 362 5.37 7.52 -4.83
N SER A 363 4.82 8.24 -3.85
CA SER A 363 3.53 7.91 -3.23
C SER A 363 2.30 8.20 -4.10
N GLU A 364 2.40 9.04 -5.13
CA GLU A 364 1.29 9.30 -6.08
C GLU A 364 0.99 8.10 -6.96
N LEU A 365 1.99 7.24 -7.14
CA LEU A 365 1.85 5.91 -7.69
C LEU A 365 1.12 5.02 -6.67
N TYR A 366 1.76 4.72 -5.53
CA TYR A 366 1.14 4.15 -4.32
C TYR A 366 2.02 4.34 -3.11
N THR A 367 1.42 4.27 -1.93
CA THR A 367 2.14 4.29 -0.67
C THR A 367 3.15 3.14 -0.61
N THR A 368 4.42 3.43 -0.31
CA THR A 368 5.47 2.44 -0.03
C THR A 368 6.19 2.81 1.25
N ASN A 369 6.69 1.83 2.00
CA ASN A 369 7.50 2.11 3.17
C ASN A 369 8.67 1.13 3.31
N GLY A 370 9.79 1.61 3.85
CA GLY A 370 11.05 0.87 3.85
C GLY A 370 11.73 0.78 2.47
N GLU A 371 11.45 1.74 1.60
CA GLU A 371 11.97 1.87 0.25
C GLU A 371 13.36 2.53 0.18
N ALA A 372 14.09 2.25 -0.89
CA ALA A 372 15.49 2.69 -1.06
C ALA A 372 15.63 4.20 -1.28
N ASP A 373 14.79 4.83 -2.11
CA ASP A 373 14.85 6.26 -2.42
C ASP A 373 14.46 7.14 -1.22
N GLY A 374 13.41 6.75 -0.49
CA GLY A 374 13.03 7.36 0.78
C GLY A 374 14.16 7.27 1.81
N HIS A 375 14.78 6.10 1.98
CA HIS A 375 15.91 5.94 2.90
C HIS A 375 17.16 6.71 2.44
N ALA A 376 17.50 6.66 1.16
CA ALA A 376 18.66 7.35 0.60
C ALA A 376 18.57 8.86 0.82
N SER A 377 17.41 9.46 0.56
CA SER A 377 17.18 10.90 0.74
C SER A 377 17.13 11.33 2.20
N ASN A 378 16.36 10.62 3.04
CA ASN A 378 16.05 11.04 4.41
C ASN A 378 17.07 10.58 5.46
N VAL A 379 17.85 9.52 5.18
CA VAL A 379 18.85 8.99 6.12
C VAL A 379 20.27 9.25 5.64
N ASN A 380 20.51 9.11 4.33
CA ASN A 380 21.86 9.18 3.76
C ASN A 380 22.16 10.52 3.06
N GLY A 381 21.16 11.38 2.87
CA GLY A 381 21.31 12.69 2.23
C GLY A 381 21.53 12.62 0.72
N ILE A 382 21.05 11.54 0.08
CA ILE A 382 21.27 11.24 -1.34
C ILE A 382 19.98 11.50 -2.12
N MET A 383 20.06 12.34 -3.13
CA MET A 383 18.94 12.60 -4.02
C MET A 383 18.77 11.44 -5.01
N MET A 384 17.96 10.44 -4.65
CA MET A 384 17.73 9.25 -5.47
C MET A 384 16.46 9.37 -6.32
N PHE A 385 16.54 8.91 -7.57
CA PHE A 385 15.39 8.70 -8.47
C PHE A 385 15.15 7.21 -8.68
N THR A 386 13.89 6.86 -8.89
CA THR A 386 13.46 5.52 -9.28
C THR A 386 12.77 5.56 -10.64
N PRO A 387 13.52 5.44 -11.76
CA PRO A 387 12.89 5.28 -13.06
C PRO A 387 12.29 3.88 -13.19
N GLU A 388 10.98 3.83 -13.39
CA GLU A 388 10.30 2.60 -13.77
C GLU A 388 10.36 2.47 -15.28
N MET A 389 11.20 1.55 -15.77
CA MET A 389 11.48 1.44 -17.19
C MET A 389 10.29 0.97 -18.03
N THR A 390 10.48 0.87 -19.35
CA THR A 390 9.38 0.61 -20.29
C THR A 390 8.82 -0.80 -20.16
N THR A 391 7.50 -0.91 -20.32
CA THR A 391 6.81 -2.21 -20.35
C THR A 391 7.12 -2.98 -21.63
N CYS A 392 6.99 -4.31 -21.60
CA CYS A 392 7.16 -5.13 -22.80
C CYS A 392 6.26 -4.68 -23.97
N GLN A 393 5.02 -4.32 -23.67
CA GLN A 393 4.01 -3.95 -24.65
C GLN A 393 4.39 -2.64 -25.32
N THR A 394 4.77 -1.62 -24.55
CA THR A 394 5.21 -0.35 -25.12
C THR A 394 6.51 -0.53 -25.93
N ALA A 395 7.46 -1.31 -25.42
CA ALA A 395 8.70 -1.60 -26.15
C ALA A 395 8.42 -2.29 -27.49
N SER A 396 7.59 -3.33 -27.50
CA SER A 396 7.21 -4.06 -28.72
C SER A 396 6.39 -3.19 -29.69
N ALA A 397 5.55 -2.29 -29.18
CA ALA A 397 4.76 -1.38 -30.00
C ALA A 397 5.61 -0.27 -30.65
N SER A 398 6.80 0.01 -30.11
CA SER A 398 7.68 1.08 -30.59
C SER A 398 8.22 0.84 -32.00
N ASP A 399 8.30 -0.42 -32.43
CA ASP A 399 8.59 -0.80 -33.82
C ASP A 399 7.60 -1.84 -34.35
N PRO A 400 6.55 -1.39 -35.06
CA PRO A 400 5.55 -2.28 -35.66
C PRO A 400 6.12 -3.28 -36.67
N ASN A 401 7.35 -3.09 -37.17
CA ASN A 401 8.02 -4.01 -38.10
C ASN A 401 8.94 -5.01 -37.40
N ASP A 402 9.13 -4.89 -36.08
CA ASP A 402 9.94 -5.83 -35.31
C ASP A 402 9.28 -7.21 -35.24
N GLN A 403 10.07 -8.24 -34.93
CA GLN A 403 9.56 -9.59 -34.74
C GLN A 403 8.75 -9.73 -33.44
N TRP A 404 9.00 -8.91 -32.42
CA TRP A 404 8.24 -8.89 -31.18
C TRP A 404 7.00 -8.01 -31.33
N LYS A 405 5.83 -8.54 -30.98
CA LYS A 405 4.56 -7.80 -30.98
C LYS A 405 4.05 -7.64 -29.55
N PRO A 406 3.27 -6.59 -29.24
CA PRO A 406 2.69 -6.39 -27.91
C PRO A 406 1.91 -7.61 -27.40
N GLU A 407 1.22 -8.32 -28.29
CA GLU A 407 0.50 -9.56 -27.99
C GLU A 407 1.39 -10.76 -27.63
N ASP A 408 2.70 -10.68 -27.84
CA ASP A 408 3.67 -11.71 -27.41
C ASP A 408 4.15 -11.50 -25.96
N CYS A 409 3.76 -10.39 -25.31
CA CYS A 409 4.18 -10.05 -23.96
C CYS A 409 3.40 -10.83 -22.90
N ALA A 410 4.11 -11.65 -22.12
CA ALA A 410 3.53 -12.31 -20.94
C ALA A 410 3.22 -11.29 -19.83
N SER A 411 4.12 -10.34 -19.63
CA SER A 411 4.08 -9.27 -18.64
C SER A 411 4.73 -8.00 -19.18
N GLY A 412 4.38 -6.85 -18.61
CA GLY A 412 5.18 -5.63 -18.64
C GLY A 412 6.63 -5.81 -18.19
N PHE A 413 6.95 -6.70 -17.23
CA PHE A 413 8.33 -6.99 -16.81
C PHE A 413 9.08 -7.96 -17.75
N ASN A 414 8.40 -8.59 -18.71
CA ASN A 414 9.02 -9.45 -19.71
C ASN A 414 9.52 -8.64 -20.91
N PHE A 415 10.39 -7.65 -20.67
CA PHE A 415 10.97 -6.85 -21.74
C PHE A 415 11.53 -7.75 -22.86
N PRO A 416 11.25 -7.48 -24.16
CA PRO A 416 11.73 -8.31 -25.25
C PRO A 416 13.24 -8.47 -25.25
N ASP A 417 13.71 -9.72 -25.33
CA ASP A 417 15.14 -10.00 -25.50
C ASP A 417 15.57 -9.73 -26.96
N ASP A 418 15.59 -8.45 -27.31
CA ASP A 418 15.89 -7.95 -28.65
C ASP A 418 16.87 -6.77 -28.57
N GLU A 419 18.02 -6.91 -29.23
CA GLU A 419 19.09 -5.92 -29.21
C GLU A 419 18.63 -4.54 -29.66
N LYS A 420 17.74 -4.46 -30.65
CA LYS A 420 17.26 -3.18 -31.18
C LYS A 420 16.37 -2.48 -30.17
N LEU A 421 15.42 -3.21 -29.57
CA LEU A 421 14.49 -2.65 -28.58
C LEU A 421 15.21 -2.25 -27.29
N ILE A 422 16.11 -3.10 -26.80
CA ILE A 422 16.94 -2.81 -25.61
C ILE A 422 17.86 -1.60 -25.87
N GLN A 423 18.46 -1.49 -27.06
CA GLN A 423 19.30 -0.34 -27.41
C GLN A 423 18.48 0.95 -27.53
N ALA A 424 17.25 0.90 -28.06
CA ALA A 424 16.36 2.06 -28.12
C ALA A 424 15.99 2.55 -26.71
N GLU A 425 15.64 1.62 -25.83
CA GLU A 425 15.32 1.88 -24.43
C GLU A 425 16.51 2.45 -23.64
N PHE A 426 17.70 1.90 -23.83
CA PHE A 426 18.92 2.47 -23.27
C PHE A 426 19.13 3.90 -23.76
N SER A 427 19.03 4.13 -25.08
CA SER A 427 19.38 5.42 -25.71
C SER A 427 18.52 6.57 -25.20
N LYS A 428 17.23 6.34 -24.92
CA LYS A 428 16.35 7.40 -24.40
C LYS A 428 16.63 7.78 -22.94
N ASN A 429 17.23 6.88 -22.16
CA ASN A 429 17.58 7.12 -20.75
C ASN A 429 18.95 7.83 -20.57
N VAL A 430 19.86 7.72 -21.55
CA VAL A 430 21.22 8.30 -21.46
C VAL A 430 21.25 9.79 -21.11
N PRO A 431 20.44 10.67 -21.75
CA PRO A 431 20.46 12.10 -21.42
C PRO A 431 20.13 12.38 -19.94
N PHE A 432 19.13 11.69 -19.38
CA PHE A 432 18.76 11.80 -17.97
C PHE A 432 19.87 11.27 -17.06
N ALA A 433 20.41 10.09 -17.34
CA ALA A 433 21.48 9.50 -16.55
C ALA A 433 22.72 10.41 -16.45
N LEU A 434 23.18 10.96 -17.59
CA LEU A 434 24.31 11.89 -17.62
C LEU A 434 23.99 13.19 -16.87
N SER A 435 22.74 13.66 -16.92
CA SER A 435 22.27 14.87 -16.23
C SER A 435 22.32 14.71 -14.70
N VAL A 436 21.91 13.54 -14.19
CA VAL A 436 22.06 13.18 -12.78
C VAL A 436 23.54 13.12 -12.38
N GLY A 437 24.39 12.49 -13.19
CA GLY A 437 25.83 12.44 -12.94
C GLY A 437 26.53 13.82 -12.94
N GLU A 438 26.09 14.74 -13.80
CA GLU A 438 26.58 16.13 -13.82
C GLU A 438 26.16 16.91 -12.59
N SER A 439 24.96 16.62 -12.08
CA SER A 439 24.36 17.33 -10.95
C SER A 439 25.08 17.05 -9.64
N ALA A 440 25.74 15.89 -9.48
CA ALA A 440 26.52 15.57 -8.30
C ALA A 440 27.59 16.65 -7.97
N ALA A 441 28.14 17.34 -8.97
CA ALA A 441 29.13 18.40 -8.72
C ALA A 441 28.53 19.64 -8.04
N HIS A 442 27.26 19.93 -8.30
CA HIS A 442 26.52 21.08 -7.79
C HIS A 442 25.08 20.67 -7.48
N PRO A 443 24.85 19.93 -6.40
CA PRO A 443 23.59 19.22 -6.22
C PRO A 443 22.41 20.12 -5.91
N ASP A 444 22.68 21.34 -5.43
CA ASP A 444 21.66 22.37 -5.36
C ASP A 444 21.26 22.87 -6.77
N ARG A 445 22.18 22.90 -7.74
CA ARG A 445 21.97 23.45 -9.10
C ARG A 445 22.05 22.36 -10.17
N PRO A 446 21.03 21.50 -10.28
CA PRO A 446 21.06 20.38 -11.20
C PRO A 446 21.21 20.79 -12.67
N SER A 447 21.86 19.91 -13.45
CA SER A 447 22.00 19.99 -14.90
C SER A 447 20.85 19.21 -15.54
N SER A 448 19.89 19.88 -16.17
CA SER A 448 18.70 19.23 -16.76
C SER A 448 18.88 18.92 -18.25
N SER A 449 18.56 17.69 -18.68
CA SER A 449 18.53 17.31 -20.11
C SER A 449 17.42 18.00 -20.89
N VAL A 450 16.40 18.51 -20.21
CA VAL A 450 15.23 19.19 -20.79
C VAL A 450 15.26 20.71 -20.59
N GLY A 451 16.38 21.24 -20.11
CA GLY A 451 16.61 22.69 -20.00
C GLY A 451 15.89 23.37 -18.84
N LEU A 452 15.35 22.62 -17.88
CA LEU A 452 14.77 23.16 -16.66
C LEU A 452 15.85 23.54 -15.65
N SER A 453 15.55 24.49 -14.77
CA SER A 453 16.44 24.92 -13.69
C SER A 453 15.70 24.92 -12.36
N ALA A 454 16.36 24.44 -11.30
CA ALA A 454 15.85 24.55 -9.94
C ALA A 454 15.88 26.02 -9.48
N ALA A 455 14.69 26.61 -9.29
CA ALA A 455 14.54 28.00 -8.87
C ALA A 455 15.22 28.26 -7.52
N ASP A 456 15.75 29.47 -7.31
CA ASP A 456 16.36 29.85 -6.03
C ASP A 456 15.31 29.99 -4.90
N PHE A 457 14.10 30.39 -5.27
CA PHE A 457 12.93 30.56 -4.41
C PHE A 457 11.66 30.04 -5.12
N THR A 458 10.84 29.29 -4.40
CA THR A 458 9.48 28.88 -4.80
C THR A 458 8.51 29.38 -3.75
N VAL A 459 7.61 30.29 -4.14
CA VAL A 459 6.71 30.98 -3.20
C VAL A 459 5.47 30.15 -2.87
N ASP A 460 5.09 30.12 -1.59
CA ASP A 460 3.80 29.59 -1.15
C ASP A 460 2.78 30.74 -1.16
N ALA A 461 2.12 30.91 -2.31
CA ALA A 461 1.29 32.07 -2.57
C ALA A 461 -0.19 31.83 -2.25
N PHE A 462 -0.83 32.83 -1.65
CA PHE A 462 -2.27 32.88 -1.43
C PHE A 462 -2.84 34.26 -1.79
N ALA A 463 -4.15 34.33 -2.04
CA ALA A 463 -4.82 35.57 -2.43
C ALA A 463 -5.49 36.32 -1.27
N THR A 464 -5.76 35.63 -0.15
CA THR A 464 -6.50 36.16 0.99
C THR A 464 -5.78 35.88 2.30
N SER A 465 -5.66 36.91 3.14
CA SER A 465 -5.19 36.82 4.53
C SER A 465 -6.30 37.22 5.49
N TYR A 466 -6.45 36.51 6.61
CA TYR A 466 -7.31 36.90 7.73
C TYR A 466 -6.59 37.60 8.88
N ALA A 467 -5.40 38.19 8.69
CA ALA A 467 -4.71 38.87 9.78
C ALA A 467 -5.54 40.05 10.35
N ALA A 468 -5.78 40.06 11.67
CA ALA A 468 -6.41 41.20 12.32
C ALA A 468 -5.43 42.37 12.48
N ARG A 469 -5.94 43.56 12.83
CA ARG A 469 -5.09 44.74 13.05
C ARG A 469 -4.06 44.46 14.15
N GLY A 470 -2.79 44.40 13.76
CA GLY A 470 -1.66 44.19 14.68
C GLY A 470 -1.28 42.72 14.88
N GLU A 471 -1.92 41.79 14.17
CA GLU A 471 -1.46 40.42 14.02
C GLU A 471 -0.59 40.33 12.76
N GLY A 472 0.51 39.57 12.84
CA GLY A 472 1.34 39.24 11.68
C GLY A 472 0.63 38.23 10.77
N GLN A 473 0.94 38.27 9.47
CA GLN A 473 0.61 37.20 8.54
C GLN A 473 1.87 36.42 8.20
N THR A 474 1.90 35.14 8.58
CA THR A 474 2.97 34.23 8.17
C THR A 474 2.93 34.03 6.65
N VAL A 475 4.09 34.16 6.02
CA VAL A 475 4.32 33.78 4.62
C VAL A 475 5.44 32.75 4.55
N SER A 476 5.38 31.85 3.56
CA SER A 476 6.36 30.78 3.37
C SER A 476 7.01 30.81 2.00
N VAL A 477 8.24 30.32 1.93
CA VAL A 477 9.02 30.15 0.70
C VAL A 477 9.94 28.94 0.83
N THR A 478 9.93 28.06 -0.17
CA THR A 478 10.99 27.07 -0.34
C THR A 478 12.19 27.75 -0.97
N ALA A 479 13.36 27.67 -0.34
CA ALA A 479 14.56 28.34 -0.83
C ALA A 479 15.77 27.43 -0.79
N ARG A 480 16.70 27.65 -1.74
CA ARG A 480 17.99 26.98 -1.75
C ARG A 480 18.76 27.28 -0.46
N LYS A 481 19.21 26.25 0.26
CA LYS A 481 19.96 26.39 1.52
C LYS A 481 21.23 27.22 1.36
N ALA A 482 21.94 27.07 0.24
CA ALA A 482 23.19 27.76 -0.04
C ALA A 482 23.08 29.29 -0.22
N LEU A 483 21.88 29.86 -0.38
CA LEU A 483 21.71 31.32 -0.43
C LEU A 483 22.06 31.94 0.94
N LYS A 484 22.68 33.12 0.93
CA LYS A 484 22.92 33.92 2.15
C LYS A 484 21.91 35.06 2.24
N ASP A 485 21.80 35.66 3.42
CA ASP A 485 21.04 36.89 3.65
C ASP A 485 19.62 36.80 3.07
N LYS A 486 18.92 35.71 3.45
CA LYS A 486 17.56 35.42 2.96
C LYS A 486 16.57 36.33 3.70
N GLU A 487 15.87 37.17 2.95
CA GLU A 487 14.99 38.21 3.47
C GLU A 487 13.60 38.12 2.82
N LEU A 488 12.56 38.23 3.63
CA LEU A 488 11.22 38.61 3.21
C LEU A 488 11.23 40.10 2.87
N ASN A 489 10.59 40.48 1.76
CA ASN A 489 10.32 41.85 1.41
C ASN A 489 8.82 42.03 1.15
N PHE A 490 8.24 43.14 1.60
CA PHE A 490 6.83 43.42 1.33
C PHE A 490 6.49 44.91 1.23
N ARG A 491 5.37 45.20 0.57
CA ARG A 491 4.76 46.55 0.50
C ARG A 491 3.28 46.47 0.80
N ILE A 492 2.81 47.42 1.60
CA ILE A 492 1.39 47.61 1.89
C ILE A 492 0.87 48.76 1.02
N ASN A 493 -0.14 48.49 0.18
CA ASN A 493 -0.78 49.47 -0.72
C ASN A 493 0.20 50.28 -1.59
N GLY A 494 1.27 49.64 -2.07
CA GLY A 494 2.31 50.31 -2.87
C GLY A 494 3.15 51.33 -2.10
N GLY A 495 3.14 51.27 -0.77
CA GLY A 495 3.96 52.12 0.11
C GLY A 495 5.45 51.77 0.09
N ARG A 496 6.16 52.15 1.16
CA ARG A 496 7.59 51.81 1.30
C ARG A 496 7.77 50.28 1.36
N THR A 497 8.91 49.80 0.89
CA THR A 497 9.33 48.41 1.13
C THR A 497 9.72 48.23 2.59
N HIS A 498 9.27 47.13 3.17
CA HIS A 498 9.69 46.59 4.45
C HIS A 498 10.43 45.28 4.20
N ASP A 499 11.33 44.93 5.11
CA ASP A 499 12.15 43.71 5.06
C ASP A 499 12.20 43.03 6.44
N GLU A 500 12.26 41.70 6.44
CA GLU A 500 12.37 40.86 7.63
C GLU A 500 13.25 39.62 7.35
N ASP A 501 13.99 39.16 8.36
CA ASP A 501 14.82 37.96 8.25
C ASP A 501 13.96 36.69 8.13
N LEU A 502 14.31 35.81 7.18
CA LEU A 502 13.69 34.50 7.03
C LEU A 502 14.20 33.50 8.06
N LYS A 503 13.31 32.66 8.59
CA LYS A 503 13.62 31.57 9.53
C LYS A 503 13.27 30.22 8.91
N ALA A 504 14.19 29.26 8.96
CA ALA A 504 13.91 27.90 8.52
C ALA A 504 12.75 27.30 9.34
N TRP A 505 11.77 26.73 8.65
CA TRP A 505 10.70 25.96 9.25
C TRP A 505 11.24 24.61 9.72
N LYS A 506 10.80 24.17 10.89
CA LYS A 506 11.36 22.97 11.54
C LYS A 506 10.56 21.69 11.26
N GLY A 507 9.61 21.76 10.33
CA GLY A 507 8.61 20.71 10.15
C GLY A 507 7.41 20.86 11.09
N GLY A 508 6.35 20.12 10.75
CA GLY A 508 5.14 20.00 11.56
C GLY A 508 5.14 18.74 12.41
N GLU A 509 3.98 18.37 12.93
CA GLU A 509 3.84 17.22 13.83
C GLU A 509 3.93 15.85 13.13
N VAL A 510 3.60 15.78 11.84
CA VAL A 510 3.52 14.54 11.06
C VAL A 510 4.58 14.47 9.96
N TYR A 511 4.80 15.57 9.25
CA TYR A 511 5.72 15.62 8.11
C TYR A 511 6.49 16.96 8.01
N GLY A 512 7.55 16.94 7.20
CA GLY A 512 8.44 18.08 6.89
C GLY A 512 9.57 18.27 7.90
N GLY A 513 10.61 18.97 7.48
CA GLY A 513 11.70 19.48 8.35
C GLY A 513 12.93 18.58 8.48
N ASP A 514 12.77 17.27 8.23
CA ASP A 514 13.85 16.28 8.31
C ASP A 514 14.36 15.85 6.91
N ASP A 515 13.66 16.25 5.85
CA ASP A 515 13.77 15.81 4.46
C ASP A 515 14.37 16.88 3.52
N ASN A 516 15.31 17.67 4.04
CA ASN A 516 15.79 18.93 3.44
C ASN A 516 17.30 18.91 3.16
N ASN A 517 17.74 18.24 2.09
CA ASN A 517 19.15 18.14 1.68
C ASN A 517 19.69 19.47 1.16
N TRP A 518 19.11 20.02 0.09
CA TRP A 518 19.65 21.17 -0.65
C TRP A 518 18.72 22.39 -0.64
N PHE A 519 17.42 22.14 -0.48
CA PHE A 519 16.37 23.14 -0.32
C PHE A 519 15.74 23.00 1.06
N ASP A 520 15.16 24.09 1.55
CA ASP A 520 14.54 24.15 2.86
C ASP A 520 13.37 25.15 2.81
N GLU A 521 12.39 24.98 3.68
CA GLU A 521 11.26 25.91 3.80
C GLU A 521 11.60 27.01 4.80
N TYR A 522 11.27 28.25 4.46
CA TYR A 522 11.51 29.41 5.32
C TYR A 522 10.22 30.21 5.51
N ARG A 523 10.05 30.75 6.72
CA ARG A 523 8.90 31.57 7.10
C ARG A 523 9.33 32.91 7.68
N ALA A 524 8.46 33.90 7.50
CA ALA A 524 8.53 35.20 8.14
C ALA A 524 7.12 35.81 8.29
N GLU A 525 7.01 36.85 9.10
CA GLU A 525 5.76 37.55 9.37
C GLU A 525 5.68 38.85 8.58
N VAL A 526 4.52 39.11 7.97
CA VAL A 526 4.17 40.43 7.46
C VAL A 526 3.40 41.19 8.53
N ASP A 527 4.03 42.21 9.10
CA ASP A 527 3.45 43.05 10.15
C ASP A 527 2.84 44.37 9.63
N GLY A 528 1.83 44.86 10.35
CA GLY A 528 1.30 46.22 10.19
C GLY A 528 0.23 46.41 9.12
N ALA A 529 -0.08 45.36 8.34
CA ALA A 529 -1.20 45.36 7.42
C ALA A 529 -2.55 45.35 8.16
N LYS A 530 -3.60 45.88 7.51
CA LYS A 530 -4.94 46.03 8.08
C LYS A 530 -5.99 45.54 7.08
N PRO A 531 -7.20 45.17 7.56
CA PRO A 531 -8.31 44.83 6.66
C PRO A 531 -8.53 45.87 5.57
N GLY A 532 -8.61 45.41 4.32
CA GLY A 532 -8.71 46.21 3.09
C GLY A 532 -7.37 46.49 2.40
N ASP A 533 -6.24 46.26 3.06
CA ASP A 533 -4.93 46.47 2.46
C ASP A 533 -4.60 45.39 1.43
N LYS A 534 -3.88 45.79 0.38
CA LYS A 534 -3.20 44.87 -0.55
C LYS A 534 -1.72 44.79 -0.19
N VAL A 535 -1.23 43.59 0.02
CA VAL A 535 0.16 43.33 0.38
C VAL A 535 0.85 42.63 -0.79
N GLU A 536 1.87 43.27 -1.35
CA GLU A 536 2.80 42.66 -2.30
C GLU A 536 3.97 42.05 -1.52
N VAL A 537 4.32 40.78 -1.79
CA VAL A 537 5.37 40.01 -1.12
C VAL A 537 6.34 39.42 -2.13
N TRP A 538 7.64 39.46 -1.81
CA TRP A 538 8.69 38.75 -2.52
C TRP A 538 9.86 38.43 -1.58
N PHE A 539 10.74 37.53 -2.00
CA PHE A 539 11.88 37.10 -1.19
C PHE A 539 13.18 37.40 -1.93
N THR A 540 14.21 37.79 -1.19
CA THR A 540 15.54 38.03 -1.76
C THR A 540 16.61 37.25 -1.02
N GLY A 541 17.73 36.99 -1.69
CA GLY A 541 18.92 36.41 -1.08
C GLY A 541 20.15 36.68 -1.92
N ARG A 542 21.31 36.22 -1.45
CA ARG A 542 22.59 36.31 -2.18
C ARG A 542 23.10 34.93 -2.55
N ASP A 543 23.47 34.78 -3.81
CA ASP A 543 24.09 33.55 -4.30
C ASP A 543 25.56 33.42 -3.85
N ARG A 544 26.23 32.32 -4.22
CA ARG A 544 27.64 32.08 -3.85
C ARG A 544 28.62 33.14 -4.40
N SER A 545 28.24 33.90 -5.43
CA SER A 545 29.03 35.01 -5.99
C SER A 545 28.76 36.36 -5.29
N GLY A 546 27.77 36.40 -4.40
CA GLY A 546 27.29 37.63 -3.74
C GLY A 546 26.23 38.39 -4.55
N LYS A 547 25.84 37.87 -5.73
CA LYS A 547 24.79 38.45 -6.56
C LYS A 547 23.44 38.29 -5.87
N GLN A 548 22.66 39.36 -5.83
CA GLN A 548 21.30 39.32 -5.32
C GLN A 548 20.39 38.57 -6.29
N VAL A 549 19.55 37.69 -5.75
CA VAL A 549 18.51 36.94 -6.44
C VAL A 549 17.16 37.23 -5.76
N SER A 550 16.07 37.11 -6.52
CA SER A 550 14.72 37.44 -6.06
C SER A 550 13.73 36.38 -6.52
N SER A 551 12.72 36.10 -5.70
CA SER A 551 11.56 35.30 -6.08
C SER A 551 10.63 36.08 -7.02
N GLU A 552 9.64 35.38 -7.59
CA GLU A 552 8.44 36.03 -8.10
C GLU A 552 7.69 36.75 -6.97
N HIS A 553 6.95 37.80 -7.34
CA HIS A 553 6.11 38.55 -6.42
C HIS A 553 4.70 37.96 -6.42
N PHE A 554 4.08 37.86 -5.25
CA PHE A 554 2.64 37.60 -5.16
C PHE A 554 1.95 38.69 -4.35
N THR A 555 0.63 38.78 -4.48
CA THR A 555 -0.17 39.78 -3.77
C THR A 555 -1.38 39.13 -3.14
N TYR A 556 -1.62 39.44 -1.87
CA TYR A 556 -2.84 39.07 -1.17
C TYR A 556 -3.59 40.30 -0.66
N THR A 557 -4.88 40.13 -0.43
CA THR A 557 -5.72 41.14 0.24
C THR A 557 -5.96 40.71 1.68
N VAL A 558 -5.76 41.62 2.63
CA VAL A 558 -6.14 41.40 4.03
C VAL A 558 -7.64 41.57 4.14
N ALA A 559 -8.36 40.47 4.36
CA ALA A 559 -9.77 40.49 4.64
C ALA A 559 -10.02 40.84 6.11
N GLU A 560 -11.20 41.40 6.43
CA GLU A 560 -11.59 41.56 7.82
C GLU A 560 -11.75 40.19 8.46
N ARG A 561 -10.85 39.85 9.39
CA ARG A 561 -10.98 38.63 10.19
C ARG A 561 -12.31 38.67 10.93
N PRO A 562 -13.20 37.69 10.71
CA PRO A 562 -14.36 37.55 11.57
C PRO A 562 -13.88 37.37 13.01
N ARG A 563 -14.51 38.04 13.98
CA ARG A 563 -14.24 37.80 15.41
C ARG A 563 -14.81 36.44 15.80
N ALA A 564 -14.12 35.39 15.37
CA ALA A 564 -14.52 34.01 15.42
C ALA A 564 -13.36 33.15 15.96
N ASP A 565 -13.69 32.24 16.87
CA ASP A 565 -12.75 31.26 17.43
C ASP A 565 -12.57 30.05 16.51
N VAL A 566 -13.56 29.79 15.65
CA VAL A 566 -13.66 28.58 14.82
C VAL A 566 -13.99 28.96 13.37
N LEU A 567 -13.34 28.30 12.42
CA LEU A 567 -13.72 28.35 11.00
C LEU A 567 -14.59 27.15 10.63
N VAL A 568 -15.78 27.39 10.08
CA VAL A 568 -16.63 26.37 9.48
C VAL A 568 -16.35 26.33 7.98
N ILE A 569 -15.67 25.30 7.51
CA ILE A 569 -15.39 25.01 6.10
C ILE A 569 -16.58 24.23 5.56
N ALA A 570 -17.35 24.88 4.69
CA ALA A 570 -18.54 24.31 4.06
C ALA A 570 -18.20 23.83 2.65
N GLU A 571 -18.19 22.51 2.44
CA GLU A 571 -17.85 21.87 1.17
C GLU A 571 -18.98 20.95 0.67
N GLU A 572 -20.14 21.54 0.40
CA GLU A 572 -21.32 20.77 -0.05
C GLU A 572 -21.32 20.50 -1.58
N GLY A 573 -20.22 20.82 -2.27
CA GLY A 573 -20.10 20.78 -3.74
C GLY A 573 -20.93 21.86 -4.48
N ALA A 574 -21.69 22.65 -3.73
CA ALA A 574 -22.45 23.80 -4.17
C ALA A 574 -22.45 24.84 -3.05
N LYS A 575 -23.05 26.00 -3.31
CA LYS A 575 -23.21 27.04 -2.29
C LYS A 575 -23.81 26.45 -1.02
N ALA A 576 -23.16 26.72 0.11
CA ALA A 576 -23.48 26.12 1.40
C ALA A 576 -24.93 26.36 1.82
N GLN A 577 -25.63 25.28 2.18
CA GLN A 577 -27.02 25.31 2.65
C GLN A 577 -27.11 25.05 4.15
N HIS A 578 -26.16 24.27 4.70
CA HIS A 578 -26.24 23.76 6.07
C HIS A 578 -25.28 24.45 7.06
N ALA A 579 -24.44 25.39 6.61
CA ALA A 579 -23.41 26.01 7.44
C ALA A 579 -23.96 26.65 8.73
N GLN A 580 -25.16 27.23 8.66
CA GLN A 580 -25.79 27.87 9.83
C GLN A 580 -26.06 26.88 10.97
N THR A 581 -26.33 25.61 10.64
CA THR A 581 -26.52 24.53 11.61
C THR A 581 -25.30 24.36 12.51
N TYR A 582 -24.10 24.43 11.92
CA TYR A 582 -22.83 24.33 12.63
C TYR A 582 -22.54 25.60 13.43
N VAL A 583 -22.74 26.78 12.81
CA VAL A 583 -22.56 28.08 13.48
C VAL A 583 -23.43 28.18 14.74
N ASP A 584 -24.70 27.77 14.67
CA ASP A 584 -25.60 27.83 15.82
C ASP A 584 -25.19 26.84 16.93
N ALA A 585 -24.74 25.64 16.58
CA ALA A 585 -24.25 24.65 17.53
C ALA A 585 -22.96 25.12 18.24
N LEU A 586 -22.05 25.78 17.52
CA LEU A 586 -20.85 26.42 18.08
C LEU A 586 -21.23 27.58 19.01
N ARG A 587 -22.15 28.45 18.58
CA ARG A 587 -22.64 29.59 19.38
C ARG A 587 -23.26 29.12 20.70
N ALA A 588 -24.02 28.03 20.68
CA ALA A 588 -24.61 27.44 21.88
C ALA A 588 -23.56 26.95 22.91
N ASN A 589 -22.32 26.73 22.46
CA ASN A 589 -21.18 26.37 23.31
C ASN A 589 -20.23 27.55 23.57
N GLY A 590 -20.68 28.78 23.34
CA GLY A 590 -19.89 29.99 23.59
C GLY A 590 -18.73 30.19 22.62
N LYS A 591 -18.75 29.52 21.46
CA LYS A 591 -17.77 29.71 20.39
C LYS A 591 -18.35 30.59 19.30
N SER A 592 -17.58 31.60 18.92
CA SER A 592 -17.87 32.42 17.75
C SER A 592 -17.33 31.71 16.50
N ALA A 593 -18.06 31.79 15.37
CA ALA A 593 -17.75 31.01 14.17
C ALA A 593 -17.84 31.85 12.89
N ALA A 594 -16.90 31.64 11.98
CA ALA A 594 -16.91 32.15 10.61
C ALA A 594 -17.27 31.03 9.64
N VAL A 595 -17.84 31.36 8.49
CA VAL A 595 -18.13 30.37 7.42
C VAL A 595 -17.22 30.64 6.24
N TRP A 596 -16.56 29.59 5.77
CA TRP A 596 -15.83 29.54 4.52
C TRP A 596 -16.54 28.61 3.54
N ASP A 597 -17.23 29.17 2.55
CA ASP A 597 -17.91 28.40 1.50
C ASP A 597 -16.91 28.06 0.39
N VAL A 598 -16.54 26.79 0.27
CA VAL A 598 -15.54 26.30 -0.69
C VAL A 598 -16.03 26.49 -2.13
N ALA A 599 -17.32 26.33 -2.40
CA ALA A 599 -17.87 26.50 -3.75
C ALA A 599 -17.83 27.97 -4.21
N VAL A 600 -17.70 28.92 -3.29
CA VAL A 600 -17.61 30.36 -3.58
C VAL A 600 -16.17 30.86 -3.55
N GLN A 601 -15.36 30.35 -2.62
CA GLN A 601 -14.03 30.92 -2.30
C GLN A 601 -12.86 30.00 -2.64
N GLY A 602 -13.10 28.75 -3.06
CA GLY A 602 -12.07 27.72 -3.20
C GLY A 602 -11.63 27.14 -1.86
N ALA A 603 -10.63 26.26 -1.87
CA ALA A 603 -10.06 25.69 -0.64
C ALA A 603 -9.40 26.80 0.21
N PRO A 604 -9.62 26.84 1.54
CA PRO A 604 -9.01 27.85 2.40
C PRO A 604 -7.51 27.55 2.59
N HIS A 605 -6.63 28.46 2.17
CA HIS A 605 -5.18 28.28 2.33
C HIS A 605 -4.78 28.10 3.80
N HIS A 606 -3.86 27.17 4.09
CA HIS A 606 -3.46 26.84 5.45
C HIS A 606 -2.83 28.04 6.19
N LEU A 607 -1.84 28.74 5.60
CA LEU A 607 -1.27 29.97 6.20
C LEU A 607 -2.14 31.22 6.07
N GLY A 608 -2.71 31.52 4.91
CA GLY A 608 -3.49 32.74 4.70
C GLY A 608 -4.81 32.78 5.48
N VAL A 609 -5.44 31.61 5.69
CA VAL A 609 -6.80 31.51 6.24
C VAL A 609 -6.87 30.65 7.49
N LEU A 610 -6.48 29.37 7.42
CA LEU A 610 -6.73 28.41 8.51
C LEU A 610 -5.90 28.69 9.76
N SER A 611 -4.66 29.12 9.61
CA SER A 611 -3.72 29.43 10.71
C SER A 611 -4.25 30.50 11.68
N HIS A 612 -5.21 31.31 11.23
CA HIS A 612 -5.89 32.33 12.05
C HIS A 612 -6.99 31.73 12.94
N PHE A 613 -7.16 30.41 12.98
CA PHE A 613 -8.14 29.74 13.82
C PHE A 613 -7.46 28.60 14.58
N GLY A 614 -7.76 28.45 15.87
CA GLY A 614 -7.27 27.31 16.65
C GLY A 614 -8.05 26.02 16.38
N THR A 615 -9.21 26.12 15.71
CA THR A 615 -10.09 24.99 15.43
C THR A 615 -10.86 25.23 14.12
N ALA A 616 -10.97 24.20 13.30
CA ALA A 616 -11.80 24.16 12.12
C ALA A 616 -12.91 23.11 12.27
N VAL A 617 -14.03 23.35 11.62
CA VAL A 617 -15.09 22.36 11.38
C VAL A 617 -15.22 22.23 9.88
N HIS A 618 -14.85 21.09 9.31
CA HIS A 618 -15.06 20.80 7.90
C HIS A 618 -16.26 19.87 7.77
N TYR A 619 -17.21 20.27 6.93
CA TYR A 619 -18.34 19.41 6.60
C TYR A 619 -18.66 19.38 5.12
N THR A 620 -19.08 18.21 4.66
CA THR A 620 -19.28 17.93 3.23
C THR A 620 -20.71 17.54 2.84
N GLY A 621 -21.59 17.37 3.83
CA GLY A 621 -22.94 16.83 3.60
C GLY A 621 -22.88 15.45 2.95
N ALA A 622 -23.48 15.31 1.77
CA ALA A 622 -23.51 14.06 0.98
C ALA A 622 -22.25 13.78 0.15
N LYS A 623 -21.27 14.68 0.13
CA LYS A 623 -20.14 14.62 -0.81
C LYS A 623 -18.88 14.07 -0.17
N THR A 624 -18.02 13.48 -0.99
CA THR A 624 -16.63 13.17 -0.63
C THR A 624 -15.86 14.49 -0.45
N PRO A 625 -15.02 14.62 0.59
CA PRO A 625 -14.11 15.77 0.73
C PRO A 625 -13.29 16.03 -0.54
N GLY A 626 -13.12 17.31 -0.88
CA GLY A 626 -12.30 17.71 -2.03
C GLY A 626 -10.80 17.63 -1.71
N GLY A 627 -9.98 17.19 -2.66
CA GLY A 627 -8.53 16.99 -2.47
C GLY A 627 -7.80 18.25 -1.99
N ASP A 628 -8.05 19.40 -2.61
CA ASP A 628 -7.40 20.67 -2.24
C ASP A 628 -7.78 21.12 -0.82
N THR A 629 -9.05 20.96 -0.45
CA THR A 629 -9.53 21.26 0.91
C THR A 629 -8.91 20.32 1.92
N GLN A 630 -8.83 19.02 1.58
CA GLN A 630 -8.20 18.01 2.42
C GLN A 630 -6.71 18.31 2.64
N LEU A 631 -5.96 18.69 1.59
CA LEU A 631 -4.56 19.08 1.71
C LEU A 631 -4.39 20.30 2.63
N ALA A 632 -5.21 21.34 2.46
CA ALA A 632 -5.13 22.52 3.31
C ALA A 632 -5.46 22.23 4.78
N VAL A 633 -6.46 21.38 5.04
CA VAL A 633 -6.81 20.94 6.39
C VAL A 633 -5.74 20.04 6.98
N ARG A 634 -5.11 19.18 6.17
CA ARG A 634 -3.98 18.34 6.56
C ARG A 634 -2.79 19.18 7.00
N ASP A 635 -2.44 20.22 6.26
CA ASP A 635 -1.36 21.14 6.61
C ASP A 635 -1.69 21.94 7.88
N PHE A 636 -2.95 22.37 8.02
CA PHE A 636 -3.44 22.99 9.25
C PHE A 636 -3.30 22.08 10.48
N LEU A 637 -3.61 20.78 10.34
CA LEU A 637 -3.40 19.80 11.42
C LEU A 637 -1.92 19.55 11.67
N ASN A 638 -1.08 19.51 10.63
CA ASN A 638 0.37 19.37 10.76
C ASN A 638 1.00 20.51 11.57
N GLU A 639 0.40 21.71 11.53
CA GLU A 639 0.79 22.88 12.33
C GLU A 639 0.14 22.94 13.73
N GLY A 640 -0.50 21.85 14.17
CA GLY A 640 -1.12 21.75 15.50
C GLY A 640 -2.56 22.25 15.57
N GLY A 641 -3.20 22.51 14.43
CA GLY A 641 -4.62 22.79 14.30
C GLY A 641 -5.50 21.68 14.91
N LYS A 642 -6.80 21.96 15.03
CA LYS A 642 -7.79 21.02 15.58
C LYS A 642 -9.00 20.94 14.66
N LEU A 643 -9.51 19.74 14.41
CA LEU A 643 -10.56 19.53 13.40
C LEU A 643 -11.77 18.79 13.95
N ILE A 644 -12.96 19.26 13.60
CA ILE A 644 -14.18 18.44 13.59
C ILE A 644 -14.51 18.18 12.12
N GLU A 645 -14.43 16.92 11.70
CA GLU A 645 -14.77 16.44 10.36
C GLU A 645 -16.16 15.81 10.39
N ALA A 646 -17.06 16.21 9.50
CA ALA A 646 -18.44 15.70 9.50
C ALA A 646 -19.05 15.57 8.09
N GLY A 647 -19.66 14.43 7.80
CA GLY A 647 -20.39 14.23 6.55
C GLY A 647 -20.70 12.77 6.34
N GLU A 648 -21.59 12.47 5.40
CA GLU A 648 -21.92 11.08 5.10
C GLU A 648 -20.70 10.36 4.51
N LEU A 649 -20.00 10.99 3.57
CA LEU A 649 -18.83 10.41 2.89
C LEU A 649 -17.47 10.85 3.49
N ALA A 650 -17.50 11.53 4.64
CA ALA A 650 -16.28 11.94 5.34
C ALA A 650 -15.53 10.73 5.93
N GLY A 651 -14.20 10.81 6.06
CA GLY A 651 -13.37 9.74 6.58
C GLY A 651 -13.26 8.50 5.69
N GLY A 652 -13.49 8.66 4.38
CA GLY A 652 -13.27 7.62 3.36
C GLY A 652 -12.09 7.94 2.44
N ASN A 653 -12.03 7.26 1.29
CA ASN A 653 -11.09 7.59 0.23
C ASN A 653 -11.41 8.98 -0.36
N ALA A 654 -10.37 9.73 -0.70
CA ALA A 654 -10.47 11.01 -1.40
C ALA A 654 -9.50 11.05 -2.60
N GLN A 655 -9.86 11.86 -3.60
CA GLN A 655 -8.97 12.12 -4.73
C GLN A 655 -8.03 13.27 -4.40
N VAL A 656 -6.73 13.03 -4.44
CA VAL A 656 -5.68 14.04 -4.26
C VAL A 656 -4.77 14.00 -5.49
N GLY A 657 -4.82 15.04 -6.32
CA GLY A 657 -4.14 15.03 -7.61
C GLY A 657 -4.60 13.85 -8.47
N ARG A 658 -3.68 12.92 -8.78
CA ARG A 658 -3.98 11.67 -9.50
C ARG A 658 -4.23 10.46 -8.59
N ALA A 659 -3.93 10.57 -7.29
CA ALA A 659 -4.05 9.48 -6.34
C ALA A 659 -5.46 9.40 -5.71
N VAL A 660 -5.97 8.18 -5.55
CA VAL A 660 -7.08 7.85 -4.65
C VAL A 660 -6.47 7.34 -3.35
N THR A 661 -6.72 8.00 -2.22
CA THR A 661 -6.06 7.67 -0.95
C THR A 661 -7.00 7.84 0.23
N ASN A 662 -6.81 7.03 1.29
CA ASN A 662 -7.40 7.22 2.60
C ASN A 662 -6.37 7.64 3.68
N ASP A 663 -5.14 8.03 3.31
CA ASP A 663 -4.09 8.45 4.24
C ASP A 663 -4.61 9.49 5.24
N PHE A 664 -5.38 10.47 4.75
CA PHE A 664 -5.96 11.49 5.61
C PHE A 664 -6.87 10.88 6.69
N SER A 665 -7.71 9.93 6.28
CA SER A 665 -8.62 9.22 7.18
C SER A 665 -7.86 8.38 8.21
N GLN A 666 -6.88 7.60 7.76
CA GLN A 666 -6.14 6.69 8.62
C GLN A 666 -5.21 7.44 9.58
N TYR A 667 -4.43 8.39 9.06
CA TYR A 667 -3.32 9.02 9.78
C TYR A 667 -3.76 10.22 10.62
N TRP A 668 -4.79 10.98 10.21
CA TRP A 668 -5.28 12.16 10.95
C TRP A 668 -6.64 11.96 11.60
N LEU A 669 -7.58 11.26 10.95
CA LEU A 669 -8.95 11.09 11.47
C LEU A 669 -9.12 9.84 12.35
N GLY A 670 -8.18 8.90 12.29
CA GLY A 670 -8.19 7.67 13.08
C GLY A 670 -9.17 6.60 12.60
N ALA A 671 -9.64 6.70 11.36
CA ALA A 671 -10.51 5.70 10.73
C ALA A 671 -9.72 4.85 9.74
N TYR A 672 -9.55 3.56 10.06
CA TYR A 672 -8.83 2.60 9.22
C TYR A 672 -9.59 2.31 7.92
N SER A 673 -10.90 2.14 8.06
CA SER A 673 -11.80 1.86 6.95
C SER A 673 -13.17 2.49 7.23
N ARG A 674 -13.86 2.80 6.13
CA ARG A 674 -15.21 3.37 6.13
C ARG A 674 -16.16 2.43 5.40
N THR A 675 -17.32 2.19 6.00
CA THR A 675 -18.48 1.53 5.38
C THR A 675 -19.71 2.42 5.46
N SER A 676 -20.71 2.16 4.62
CA SER A 676 -22.00 2.87 4.68
C SER A 676 -22.96 2.14 5.63
N THR A 677 -23.59 2.87 6.54
CA THR A 677 -24.47 2.32 7.59
C THR A 677 -25.93 2.77 7.41
N ALA A 678 -26.55 2.36 6.31
CA ALA A 678 -27.93 2.72 5.99
C ALA A 678 -28.92 2.23 7.07
N GLY A 679 -30.01 2.97 7.27
CA GLY A 679 -31.05 2.63 8.26
C GLY A 679 -30.77 3.13 9.69
N ALA A 680 -29.74 3.94 9.89
CA ALA A 680 -29.51 4.64 11.16
C ALA A 680 -30.70 5.53 11.53
N THR A 681 -31.19 5.40 12.77
CA THR A 681 -32.32 6.19 13.31
C THR A 681 -31.92 7.10 14.47
N GLY A 682 -30.74 6.90 15.01
CA GLY A 682 -30.18 7.77 16.04
C GLY A 682 -28.67 7.59 16.20
N PHE A 683 -28.11 8.43 17.05
CA PHE A 683 -26.70 8.43 17.43
C PHE A 683 -26.59 8.35 18.95
N ALA A 684 -25.69 7.51 19.43
CA ALA A 684 -25.32 7.41 20.83
C ALA A 684 -23.79 7.60 20.96
N GLY A 685 -23.39 8.76 21.49
CA GLY A 685 -22.01 9.08 21.77
C GLY A 685 -21.44 8.22 22.89
N ALA A 686 -20.19 7.82 22.73
CA ALA A 686 -19.42 7.00 23.66
C ALA A 686 -18.01 7.59 23.84
N GLY A 687 -17.24 7.04 24.78
CA GLY A 687 -15.89 7.52 25.05
C GLY A 687 -15.85 9.03 25.31
N ALA A 688 -15.13 9.77 24.46
CA ALA A 688 -15.00 11.22 24.57
C ALA A 688 -16.31 11.99 24.33
N LEU A 689 -17.23 11.44 23.53
CA LEU A 689 -18.55 12.03 23.24
C LEU A 689 -19.68 11.47 24.13
N ASN A 690 -19.34 10.72 25.18
CA ASN A 690 -20.32 10.12 26.08
C ASN A 690 -21.35 11.14 26.59
N GLY A 691 -22.64 10.75 26.49
CA GLY A 691 -23.80 11.56 26.87
C GLY A 691 -24.38 12.42 25.75
N ALA A 692 -23.69 12.61 24.62
CA ALA A 692 -24.33 13.14 23.41
C ALA A 692 -25.20 12.03 22.80
N ARG A 693 -26.47 12.32 22.55
CA ARG A 693 -27.41 11.37 21.92
C ARG A 693 -28.50 12.15 21.19
N GLY A 694 -29.10 11.55 20.18
CA GLY A 694 -30.23 12.15 19.47
C GLY A 694 -30.70 11.26 18.33
N THR A 695 -31.89 11.54 17.80
CA THR A 695 -32.37 10.93 16.55
C THR A 695 -31.57 11.48 15.38
N VAL A 696 -31.33 10.66 14.36
CA VAL A 696 -30.80 11.10 13.06
C VAL A 696 -31.78 10.70 11.95
N GLY A 697 -31.81 11.46 10.86
CA GLY A 697 -32.64 11.16 9.71
C GLY A 697 -32.39 12.11 8.54
N ASP A 698 -33.27 12.08 7.56
CA ASP A 698 -33.17 12.89 6.35
C ASP A 698 -33.13 14.40 6.65
N ALA A 699 -32.27 15.11 5.93
CA ALA A 699 -32.19 16.56 5.93
C ALA A 699 -32.61 17.13 4.56
N ALA A 700 -33.02 18.40 4.54
CA ALA A 700 -33.43 19.06 3.31
C ALA A 700 -32.27 19.12 2.30
N GLY A 701 -32.39 18.45 1.16
CA GLY A 701 -31.32 18.38 0.16
C GLY A 701 -30.21 17.36 0.48
N ASN A 702 -30.29 16.69 1.64
CA ASN A 702 -29.35 15.65 2.05
C ASN A 702 -30.07 14.46 2.74
N PRO A 703 -30.60 13.48 1.99
CA PRO A 703 -31.17 12.25 2.56
C PRO A 703 -30.08 11.33 3.14
N LEU A 704 -30.32 10.77 4.33
CA LEU A 704 -29.33 10.00 5.10
C LEU A 704 -29.15 8.58 4.54
N ASN A 705 -28.53 8.46 3.37
CA ASN A 705 -28.44 7.21 2.63
C ASN A 705 -27.17 6.43 2.92
N ALA A 706 -26.06 7.13 3.20
CA ALA A 706 -24.75 6.52 3.32
C ALA A 706 -23.94 7.08 4.51
N PRO A 707 -24.52 7.19 5.72
CA PRO A 707 -23.73 7.64 6.86
C PRO A 707 -22.54 6.71 7.12
N GLY A 708 -21.40 7.31 7.46
CA GLY A 708 -20.14 6.62 7.68
C GLY A 708 -20.13 5.79 8.97
N GLY A 709 -19.87 4.50 8.81
CA GLY A 709 -19.44 3.59 9.87
C GLY A 709 -17.95 3.32 9.75
N TYR A 710 -17.23 3.37 10.86
CA TYR A 710 -15.76 3.32 10.86
C TYR A 710 -15.22 2.16 11.68
N THR A 711 -14.17 1.54 11.15
CA THR A 711 -13.23 0.76 11.98
C THR A 711 -12.19 1.75 12.53
N VAL A 712 -11.95 1.72 13.83
CA VAL A 712 -10.96 2.62 14.46
C VAL A 712 -9.56 2.13 14.13
N THR A 713 -8.65 3.02 13.70
CA THR A 713 -7.27 2.66 13.34
C THR A 713 -6.56 1.90 14.44
N SER A 714 -6.74 2.27 15.71
CA SER A 714 -6.15 1.56 16.86
C SER A 714 -6.70 0.15 17.13
N GLU A 715 -7.79 -0.25 16.50
CA GLU A 715 -8.28 -1.63 16.58
C GLU A 715 -7.59 -2.54 15.55
N THR A 716 -7.10 -1.97 14.44
CA THR A 716 -6.31 -2.70 13.43
C THR A 716 -4.80 -2.56 13.66
N LEU A 717 -4.34 -1.34 13.90
CA LEU A 717 -2.96 -0.97 14.18
C LEU A 717 -2.82 -0.73 15.69
N ALA A 718 -2.45 -1.78 16.42
CA ALA A 718 -2.36 -1.75 17.87
C ALA A 718 -1.45 -0.59 18.36
N PRO A 719 -1.91 0.30 19.26
CA PRO A 719 -1.13 1.47 19.70
C PRO A 719 0.21 1.15 20.37
N ALA A 720 0.40 -0.08 20.85
CA ALA A 720 1.68 -0.53 21.38
C ALA A 720 2.76 -0.66 20.29
N GLN A 721 2.36 -0.93 19.06
CA GLN A 721 3.21 -1.02 17.88
C GLN A 721 3.17 0.28 17.06
N PHE A 722 1.99 0.90 16.96
CA PHE A 722 1.73 2.08 16.13
C PHE A 722 1.20 3.26 16.96
N PRO A 723 1.99 3.81 17.90
CA PRO A 723 1.53 4.86 18.81
C PRO A 723 1.09 6.15 18.13
N GLN A 724 1.61 6.44 16.93
CA GLN A 724 1.27 7.61 16.12
C GLN A 724 -0.17 7.60 15.62
N PHE A 725 -0.80 6.43 15.46
CA PHE A 725 -2.18 6.29 14.98
C PHE A 725 -3.20 6.06 16.11
N LYS A 726 -2.84 6.50 17.31
CA LYS A 726 -3.70 6.35 18.49
C LYS A 726 -5.03 7.07 18.27
N SER A 727 -6.10 6.28 18.27
CA SER A 727 -7.47 6.68 17.99
C SER A 727 -8.42 5.89 18.88
N ALA A 728 -9.64 6.39 19.03
CA ALA A 728 -10.66 5.78 19.87
C ALA A 728 -12.05 5.94 19.27
N GLN A 729 -12.88 4.91 19.45
CA GLN A 729 -14.30 5.01 19.16
C GLN A 729 -14.95 6.11 20.00
N ALA A 730 -15.92 6.80 19.41
CA ALA A 730 -16.58 7.95 20.03
C ALA A 730 -18.10 7.91 19.92
N GLY A 731 -18.69 6.88 19.32
CA GLY A 731 -20.13 6.70 19.27
C GLY A 731 -20.57 5.66 18.26
N ALA A 732 -21.83 5.26 18.35
CA ALA A 732 -22.45 4.28 17.46
C ALA A 732 -23.81 4.79 16.97
N PHE A 733 -24.23 4.30 15.80
CA PHE A 733 -25.60 4.48 15.34
C PHE A 733 -26.55 3.58 16.14
N THR A 734 -27.78 4.06 16.35
CA THR A 734 -28.87 3.28 16.92
C THR A 734 -29.90 2.92 15.86
N GLY A 735 -30.62 1.82 16.08
CA GLY A 735 -31.58 1.28 15.10
C GLY A 735 -30.93 0.48 13.98
N VAL A 736 -29.61 0.34 14.03
CA VAL A 736 -28.84 -0.58 13.19
C VAL A 736 -28.33 -1.72 14.06
N VAL A 737 -28.34 -2.93 13.50
CA VAL A 737 -27.79 -4.12 14.15
C VAL A 737 -26.40 -4.33 13.55
N ASN A 738 -25.37 -4.43 14.39
CA ASN A 738 -24.06 -4.86 13.90
C ASN A 738 -24.22 -6.30 13.37
N PRO A 739 -24.05 -6.56 12.05
CA PRO A 739 -24.23 -7.88 11.52
C PRO A 739 -23.25 -8.89 12.14
N TYR A 740 -22.12 -8.44 12.70
CA TYR A 740 -21.06 -9.29 13.26
C TYR A 740 -21.13 -9.47 14.79
N ALA A 741 -22.24 -9.06 15.41
CA ALA A 741 -22.57 -9.42 16.80
C ALA A 741 -23.25 -10.80 16.88
N PRO A 742 -23.18 -11.53 18.02
CA PRO A 742 -23.92 -12.78 18.22
C PRO A 742 -25.41 -12.66 17.89
N TYR A 743 -26.01 -13.73 17.36
CA TYR A 743 -27.43 -13.72 17.00
C TYR A 743 -28.32 -13.69 18.24
N ALA A 744 -27.94 -14.48 19.25
CA ALA A 744 -28.53 -14.50 20.57
C ALA A 744 -27.42 -14.55 21.63
N GLY A 745 -27.77 -14.24 22.88
CA GLY A 745 -26.82 -14.35 23.99
C GLY A 745 -25.60 -13.42 23.88
N ALA A 746 -24.43 -13.91 24.27
CA ALA A 746 -23.18 -13.13 24.36
C ALA A 746 -22.02 -13.74 23.56
N SER A 747 -22.18 -14.92 22.98
CA SER A 747 -21.15 -15.59 22.20
C SER A 747 -21.73 -16.27 20.95
N MET A 748 -20.87 -16.51 19.98
CA MET A 748 -21.15 -17.27 18.77
C MET A 748 -19.93 -18.12 18.40
N ALA A 749 -20.09 -19.11 17.54
CA ALA A 749 -18.95 -19.75 16.88
C ALA A 749 -18.54 -18.90 15.67
N ALA A 750 -17.25 -18.63 15.53
CA ALA A 750 -16.71 -17.80 14.46
C ALA A 750 -15.49 -18.46 13.80
N ALA A 751 -15.47 -18.44 12.49
CA ALA A 751 -14.32 -18.70 11.65
C ALA A 751 -13.98 -17.41 10.90
N LEU A 752 -12.98 -16.68 11.41
CA LEU A 752 -12.47 -15.49 10.73
C LEU A 752 -11.76 -15.89 9.44
N HIS A 753 -11.83 -15.01 8.47
CA HIS A 753 -11.14 -15.20 7.21
C HIS A 753 -9.61 -15.25 7.40
N ALA A 754 -9.01 -16.17 6.66
CA ALA A 754 -7.57 -16.24 6.40
C ALA A 754 -7.43 -16.95 5.05
N ASP A 755 -6.59 -16.41 4.19
CA ASP A 755 -6.25 -16.94 2.88
C ASP A 755 -5.79 -18.41 2.98
N ASP A 756 -6.09 -19.23 1.97
CA ASP A 756 -5.59 -20.61 1.84
C ASP A 756 -6.05 -21.61 2.93
N ASP A 757 -7.13 -21.33 3.65
CA ASP A 757 -7.57 -22.09 4.83
C ASP A 757 -8.81 -22.99 4.59
N TRP A 758 -8.92 -24.07 5.38
CA TRP A 758 -10.12 -24.89 5.48
C TRP A 758 -10.45 -25.16 6.95
N LYS A 759 -11.26 -24.28 7.55
CA LYS A 759 -11.67 -24.35 8.95
C LYS A 759 -12.91 -25.22 9.13
N ARG A 760 -12.85 -26.20 10.03
CA ARG A 760 -13.95 -27.18 10.24
C ARG A 760 -14.45 -27.19 11.67
N LEU A 761 -15.77 -27.05 11.85
CA LEU A 761 -16.47 -27.20 13.12
C LEU A 761 -17.32 -28.48 13.07
N VAL A 762 -16.90 -29.52 13.78
CA VAL A 762 -17.42 -30.88 13.60
C VAL A 762 -18.28 -31.33 14.79
N ARG A 763 -19.39 -32.01 14.51
CA ARG A 763 -20.25 -32.67 15.51
C ARG A 763 -20.77 -34.01 15.01
N THR A 764 -20.77 -35.00 15.89
CA THR A 764 -21.41 -36.30 15.65
C THR A 764 -22.80 -36.35 16.28
N ILE A 765 -23.80 -36.83 15.54
CA ILE A 765 -25.19 -36.96 15.98
C ILE A 765 -25.64 -38.42 15.85
N ASP A 766 -26.23 -38.95 16.92
CA ASP A 766 -26.82 -40.28 16.93
C ASP A 766 -28.30 -40.23 16.48
N LEU A 767 -28.59 -40.80 15.31
CA LEU A 767 -29.94 -40.97 14.76
C LEU A 767 -30.36 -42.45 14.71
N THR A 768 -29.70 -43.35 15.43
CA THR A 768 -29.99 -44.80 15.40
C THR A 768 -31.41 -45.14 15.84
N GLY A 769 -32.00 -44.33 16.73
CA GLY A 769 -33.39 -44.45 17.18
C GLY A 769 -34.41 -43.62 16.37
N VAL A 770 -33.99 -42.96 15.29
CA VAL A 770 -34.80 -42.02 14.51
C VAL A 770 -35.10 -42.60 13.13
N THR A 771 -36.32 -42.43 12.64
CA THR A 771 -36.74 -42.84 11.30
C THR A 771 -36.84 -41.62 10.37
N ALA A 772 -36.77 -41.82 9.04
CA ALA A 772 -36.92 -40.72 8.09
C ALA A 772 -38.30 -40.02 8.18
N VAL A 773 -39.34 -40.72 8.65
CA VAL A 773 -40.68 -40.15 8.91
C VAL A 773 -40.65 -39.09 10.01
N ASP A 774 -39.65 -39.17 10.90
CA ASP A 774 -39.46 -38.22 12.00
C ASP A 774 -38.84 -36.89 11.54
N GLN A 775 -38.46 -36.78 10.25
CA GLN A 775 -37.88 -35.58 9.62
C GLN A 775 -36.79 -34.91 10.47
N PRO A 776 -35.71 -35.64 10.81
CA PRO A 776 -34.61 -35.05 11.58
C PRO A 776 -33.94 -33.91 10.79
N GLN A 777 -33.76 -32.76 11.43
CA GLN A 777 -33.13 -31.58 10.82
C GLN A 777 -32.13 -30.92 11.77
N LEU A 778 -30.99 -30.45 11.24
CA LEU A 778 -30.13 -29.50 11.95
C LEU A 778 -30.58 -28.08 11.60
N LYS A 779 -30.88 -27.25 12.60
CA LYS A 779 -31.21 -25.82 12.44
C LYS A 779 -30.16 -24.96 13.12
N LEU A 780 -29.79 -23.82 12.54
CA LEU A 780 -28.91 -22.84 13.16
C LEU A 780 -29.14 -21.43 12.58
N ALA A 781 -28.70 -20.41 13.32
CA ALA A 781 -28.43 -19.09 12.76
C ALA A 781 -27.05 -19.12 12.09
N LEU A 782 -26.98 -18.69 10.84
CA LEU A 782 -25.74 -18.59 10.06
C LEU A 782 -25.61 -17.17 9.51
N ASN A 783 -24.43 -16.58 9.65
CA ASN A 783 -24.05 -15.35 8.98
C ASN A 783 -22.74 -15.61 8.23
N TRP A 784 -22.69 -15.24 6.96
CA TRP A 784 -21.48 -15.33 6.16
C TRP A 784 -21.28 -13.99 5.47
N ASN A 785 -20.06 -13.49 5.59
CA ASN A 785 -19.56 -12.44 4.73
C ASN A 785 -18.24 -13.01 4.25
N VAL A 786 -18.33 -13.68 3.12
CA VAL A 786 -17.21 -14.35 2.48
C VAL A 786 -17.19 -13.88 1.04
N GLU A 787 -16.10 -14.15 0.37
CA GLU A 787 -15.93 -13.78 -1.02
C GLU A 787 -16.97 -14.45 -1.94
N GLU A 788 -17.52 -13.72 -2.92
CA GLU A 788 -18.70 -14.19 -3.68
C GLU A 788 -18.31 -15.06 -4.87
N GLY A 789 -18.47 -16.38 -4.71
CA GLY A 789 -18.25 -17.40 -5.73
C GLY A 789 -17.00 -18.26 -5.52
N TYR A 790 -16.21 -17.96 -4.48
CA TYR A 790 -14.81 -18.37 -4.36
C TYR A 790 -14.53 -18.95 -2.97
N ASP A 791 -14.73 -18.13 -1.96
CA ASP A 791 -14.92 -18.57 -0.59
C ASP A 791 -16.27 -19.28 -0.40
N HIS A 792 -16.27 -20.34 0.41
CA HIS A 792 -17.46 -21.13 0.65
C HIS A 792 -17.66 -21.54 2.10
N ALA A 793 -18.87 -21.26 2.62
CA ALA A 793 -19.38 -21.95 3.79
C ALA A 793 -20.18 -23.18 3.34
N ALA A 794 -20.00 -24.34 3.98
CA ALA A 794 -20.75 -25.55 3.65
C ALA A 794 -21.05 -26.39 4.90
N LEU A 795 -22.19 -27.09 4.90
CA LEU A 795 -22.44 -28.16 5.86
C LEU A 795 -22.13 -29.51 5.21
N GLU A 796 -20.96 -30.07 5.53
CA GLU A 796 -20.57 -31.41 5.12
C GLU A 796 -21.21 -32.47 6.03
N ALA A 797 -21.52 -33.64 5.48
CA ALA A 797 -22.08 -34.77 6.20
C ALA A 797 -21.53 -36.12 5.69
N ARG A 798 -21.36 -37.08 6.61
CA ARG A 798 -21.06 -38.49 6.31
C ARG A 798 -21.66 -39.43 7.35
N THR A 799 -21.78 -40.72 7.04
CA THR A 799 -21.97 -41.72 8.09
C THR A 799 -20.73 -41.72 8.99
N ALA A 800 -20.88 -41.77 10.32
CA ALA A 800 -19.75 -41.69 11.24
C ALA A 800 -18.71 -42.79 10.96
N GLY A 801 -17.45 -42.39 10.73
CA GLY A 801 -16.37 -43.30 10.32
C GLY A 801 -16.42 -43.78 8.87
N GLY A 802 -17.42 -43.36 8.09
CA GLY A 802 -17.56 -43.65 6.66
C GLY A 802 -16.76 -42.70 5.77
N ASP A 803 -16.76 -42.99 4.47
CA ASP A 803 -16.16 -42.15 3.42
C ASP A 803 -17.21 -41.55 2.47
N ASP A 804 -18.48 -41.66 2.83
CA ASP A 804 -19.67 -41.20 2.09
C ASP A 804 -19.94 -39.70 2.30
N TRP A 805 -18.90 -38.88 2.13
CA TRP A 805 -18.98 -37.43 2.31
C TRP A 805 -19.85 -36.78 1.23
N THR A 806 -20.77 -35.92 1.65
CA THR A 806 -21.53 -34.97 0.80
C THR A 806 -21.66 -33.63 1.50
N THR A 807 -22.04 -32.57 0.78
CA THR A 807 -22.55 -31.33 1.39
C THR A 807 -24.07 -31.31 1.30
N LEU A 808 -24.73 -30.74 2.32
CA LEU A 808 -26.19 -30.70 2.44
C LEU A 808 -26.75 -29.35 2.00
N PRO A 809 -27.85 -29.31 1.23
CA PRO A 809 -28.55 -28.06 0.91
C PRO A 809 -29.33 -27.53 2.12
N ASP A 810 -29.37 -26.21 2.25
CA ASP A 810 -30.31 -25.51 3.12
C ASP A 810 -31.73 -25.58 2.56
N ALA A 811 -32.70 -25.86 3.44
CA ALA A 811 -34.12 -25.97 3.11
C ALA A 811 -34.75 -24.62 2.69
N GLY A 812 -34.14 -23.50 3.07
CA GLY A 812 -34.55 -22.15 2.68
C GLY A 812 -34.07 -21.72 1.29
N GLY A 813 -33.22 -22.53 0.63
CA GLY A 813 -32.67 -22.23 -0.70
C GLY A 813 -31.59 -21.15 -0.67
N LEU A 814 -30.98 -20.89 0.49
CA LEU A 814 -29.88 -19.93 0.62
C LEU A 814 -28.53 -20.49 0.19
N SER A 815 -28.37 -21.83 0.21
CA SER A 815 -27.21 -22.52 -0.38
C SER A 815 -27.49 -22.89 -1.85
N SER A 816 -26.45 -22.93 -2.67
CA SER A 816 -26.56 -23.30 -4.09
C SER A 816 -25.67 -24.48 -4.45
N THR A 817 -26.04 -25.24 -5.48
CA THR A 817 -25.18 -26.21 -6.17
C THR A 817 -24.26 -25.57 -7.21
N THR A 818 -24.23 -24.24 -7.30
CA THR A 818 -23.29 -23.52 -8.17
C THR A 818 -21.87 -23.95 -7.80
N VAL A 819 -21.11 -24.44 -8.79
CA VAL A 819 -19.71 -24.80 -8.56
C VAL A 819 -18.91 -23.52 -8.26
N PRO A 820 -17.86 -23.60 -7.42
CA PRO A 820 -16.95 -22.48 -7.21
C PRO A 820 -16.44 -21.92 -8.54
N GLU A 821 -16.33 -20.61 -8.67
CA GLU A 821 -15.89 -19.90 -9.89
C GLU A 821 -14.56 -20.47 -10.40
N GLU A 822 -13.65 -20.80 -9.49
CA GLU A 822 -12.32 -21.36 -9.77
C GLU A 822 -12.27 -22.85 -9.96
N CYS A 823 -13.35 -23.56 -9.66
CA CYS A 823 -13.34 -25.01 -9.73
C CYS A 823 -13.00 -25.49 -11.15
N ALA A 824 -13.40 -24.76 -12.19
CA ALA A 824 -13.10 -25.10 -13.58
C ALA A 824 -11.64 -24.80 -13.99
N ALA A 825 -10.99 -23.82 -13.36
CA ALA A 825 -9.57 -23.56 -13.51
C ALA A 825 -8.72 -24.58 -12.71
N GLY A 826 -9.35 -25.21 -11.71
CA GLY A 826 -8.86 -26.36 -10.96
C GLY A 826 -8.09 -26.00 -9.70
N PHE A 827 -7.91 -24.72 -9.44
CA PHE A 827 -7.09 -24.23 -8.34
C PHE A 827 -7.72 -24.45 -6.97
N PHE A 828 -8.98 -24.07 -6.77
CA PHE A 828 -9.72 -24.38 -5.53
C PHE A 828 -9.65 -25.88 -5.18
N VAL A 829 -9.82 -26.78 -6.16
CA VAL A 829 -9.72 -28.24 -5.97
C VAL A 829 -8.27 -28.74 -5.81
N ASN A 830 -7.27 -27.96 -6.24
CA ASN A 830 -5.85 -28.30 -6.09
C ASN A 830 -5.26 -27.78 -4.77
N GLY A 831 -5.63 -26.58 -4.34
CA GLY A 831 -5.32 -26.03 -3.01
C GLY A 831 -6.06 -26.78 -1.90
N HIS A 832 -7.26 -27.29 -2.20
CA HIS A 832 -8.05 -28.11 -1.29
C HIS A 832 -8.44 -29.47 -1.89
N PRO A 833 -7.51 -30.45 -1.99
CA PRO A 833 -7.74 -31.73 -2.65
C PRO A 833 -8.94 -32.53 -2.17
N PHE A 834 -9.35 -32.32 -0.91
CA PHE A 834 -10.52 -32.97 -0.32
C PHE A 834 -11.84 -32.57 -1.01
N LEU A 835 -11.89 -31.43 -1.71
CA LEU A 835 -13.05 -31.00 -2.50
C LEU A 835 -13.44 -31.98 -3.61
N ARG A 836 -12.52 -32.86 -4.07
CA ARG A 836 -12.81 -33.93 -5.05
C ARG A 836 -13.90 -34.92 -4.57
N ARG A 837 -14.25 -34.88 -3.29
CA ARG A 837 -15.41 -35.61 -2.73
C ARG A 837 -16.74 -35.04 -3.20
N TYR A 838 -16.81 -33.73 -3.45
CA TYR A 838 -18.03 -32.98 -3.76
C TYR A 838 -18.05 -32.41 -5.18
N LEU A 839 -16.88 -32.17 -5.76
CA LEU A 839 -16.67 -31.56 -7.07
C LEU A 839 -15.90 -32.52 -7.98
N THR A 840 -16.25 -32.54 -9.27
CA THR A 840 -15.47 -33.21 -10.31
C THR A 840 -14.96 -32.18 -11.29
N LEU A 841 -13.64 -32.08 -11.40
CA LEU A 841 -12.94 -31.32 -12.43
C LEU A 841 -12.46 -32.27 -13.53
N ASP A 842 -12.88 -32.02 -14.77
CA ASP A 842 -12.39 -32.73 -15.95
C ASP A 842 -12.13 -31.76 -17.12
N ALA A 843 -11.77 -32.31 -18.30
CA ALA A 843 -11.46 -31.51 -19.48
C ALA A 843 -12.63 -30.66 -20.02
N ALA A 844 -13.87 -30.91 -19.58
CA ALA A 844 -15.07 -30.17 -19.96
C ALA A 844 -15.48 -29.11 -18.92
N GLY A 845 -14.79 -29.02 -17.77
CA GLY A 845 -15.02 -28.03 -16.72
C GLY A 845 -15.21 -28.68 -15.34
N CYS A 846 -15.86 -27.94 -14.43
CA CYS A 846 -16.19 -28.45 -13.10
C CYS A 846 -17.68 -28.71 -12.94
N THR A 847 -18.04 -29.80 -12.25
CA THR A 847 -19.43 -30.17 -11.96
C THR A 847 -19.66 -30.37 -10.45
N PRO A 848 -20.89 -30.11 -9.94
CA PRO A 848 -21.20 -30.12 -8.50
C PRO A 848 -21.45 -31.53 -7.95
N GLN A 849 -20.73 -32.52 -8.49
CA GLN A 849 -20.80 -33.92 -8.11
C GLN A 849 -19.38 -34.47 -8.06
N GLY A 850 -18.95 -34.95 -6.90
CA GLY A 850 -17.63 -35.53 -6.72
C GLY A 850 -17.67 -37.04 -6.56
N THR A 851 -16.56 -37.58 -6.09
CA THR A 851 -16.33 -39.02 -5.94
C THR A 851 -17.27 -39.70 -4.93
N SER A 852 -17.78 -38.98 -3.94
CA SER A 852 -18.67 -39.53 -2.90
C SER A 852 -20.01 -38.81 -2.79
N GLY A 853 -20.06 -37.50 -3.05
CA GLY A 853 -21.24 -36.68 -2.77
C GLY A 853 -21.38 -35.45 -3.66
N LYS A 854 -22.36 -34.62 -3.32
CA LYS A 854 -22.72 -33.42 -4.08
C LYS A 854 -22.21 -32.17 -3.41
N TRP A 855 -22.11 -31.11 -4.20
CA TRP A 855 -21.76 -29.75 -3.76
C TRP A 855 -23.00 -28.88 -3.52
N ASN A 856 -23.04 -28.24 -2.36
CA ASN A 856 -23.96 -27.22 -1.90
C ASN A 856 -23.20 -26.32 -0.93
N SER A 857 -23.16 -25.01 -1.21
CA SER A 857 -22.46 -24.05 -0.37
C SER A 857 -23.20 -22.71 -0.30
N PHE A 858 -22.81 -21.90 0.67
CA PHE A 858 -23.10 -20.48 0.76
C PHE A 858 -21.86 -19.70 0.34
N THR A 859 -22.07 -18.55 -0.29
CA THR A 859 -20.99 -17.66 -0.74
C THR A 859 -21.49 -16.21 -0.77
N GLY A 860 -20.58 -15.25 -0.88
CA GLY A 860 -20.91 -13.82 -0.82
C GLY A 860 -21.32 -13.32 0.57
N SER A 861 -22.17 -12.30 0.64
CA SER A 861 -22.66 -11.79 1.92
C SER A 861 -24.14 -12.06 2.17
N SER A 862 -24.46 -12.60 3.35
CA SER A 862 -25.85 -12.74 3.81
C SER A 862 -26.47 -11.41 4.26
N GLY A 863 -25.68 -10.34 4.43
CA GLY A 863 -26.14 -9.05 4.97
C GLY A 863 -26.59 -9.15 6.44
N GLY A 864 -26.03 -10.10 7.20
CA GLY A 864 -26.40 -10.42 8.58
C GLY A 864 -26.96 -11.82 8.76
N TRP A 865 -27.50 -12.10 9.95
CA TRP A 865 -27.95 -13.45 10.33
C TRP A 865 -29.14 -13.98 9.51
N LYS A 866 -29.04 -15.24 9.09
CA LYS A 866 -30.11 -16.02 8.47
C LYS A 866 -30.38 -17.27 9.28
N GLN A 867 -31.62 -17.69 9.36
CA GLN A 867 -31.97 -19.02 9.90
C GLN A 867 -31.86 -20.03 8.76
N VAL A 868 -31.07 -21.08 8.95
CA VAL A 868 -30.86 -22.18 7.99
C VAL A 868 -31.25 -23.52 8.60
N ALA A 869 -31.66 -24.47 7.76
CA ALA A 869 -32.06 -25.81 8.18
C ALA A 869 -31.64 -26.89 7.16
N PHE A 870 -31.09 -28.00 7.65
CA PHE A 870 -30.56 -29.09 6.83
C PHE A 870 -31.26 -30.41 7.15
N ASP A 871 -31.74 -31.12 6.12
CA ASP A 871 -32.41 -32.41 6.26
C ASP A 871 -31.41 -33.56 6.50
N LEU A 872 -31.61 -34.30 7.59
CA LEU A 872 -30.78 -35.43 7.99
C LEU A 872 -31.47 -36.79 7.76
N SER A 873 -32.63 -36.82 7.09
CA SER A 873 -33.44 -38.03 6.90
C SER A 873 -32.68 -39.17 6.22
N ALA A 874 -31.70 -38.87 5.36
CA ALA A 874 -30.83 -39.86 4.71
C ALA A 874 -29.94 -40.65 5.69
N TYR A 875 -29.75 -40.14 6.91
CA TYR A 875 -28.95 -40.74 7.97
C TYR A 875 -29.81 -41.33 9.10
N ALA A 876 -31.13 -41.38 8.94
CA ALA A 876 -32.02 -42.05 9.89
C ALA A 876 -31.60 -43.51 10.12
N GLY A 877 -31.56 -43.95 11.37
CA GLY A 877 -31.07 -45.27 11.77
C GLY A 877 -29.55 -45.40 11.84
N LYS A 878 -28.78 -44.31 11.66
CA LYS A 878 -27.31 -44.30 11.70
C LYS A 878 -26.79 -43.22 12.65
N THR A 879 -25.48 -43.23 12.88
CA THR A 879 -24.76 -42.07 13.43
C THR A 879 -24.20 -41.25 12.27
N VAL A 880 -24.42 -39.93 12.27
CA VAL A 880 -23.94 -38.99 11.25
C VAL A 880 -22.90 -38.06 11.84
N GLU A 881 -21.82 -37.80 11.10
CA GLU A 881 -20.86 -36.75 11.41
C GLU A 881 -21.11 -35.57 10.47
N LEU A 882 -21.23 -34.38 11.07
CA LEU A 882 -21.45 -33.11 10.37
C LEU A 882 -20.23 -32.20 10.57
N SER A 883 -19.85 -31.46 9.54
CA SER A 883 -18.83 -30.41 9.61
C SER A 883 -19.38 -29.12 9.02
N LEU A 884 -19.49 -28.08 9.84
CA LEU A 884 -19.69 -26.73 9.32
C LEU A 884 -18.31 -26.19 8.93
N SER A 885 -18.11 -26.01 7.64
CA SER A 885 -16.81 -25.71 7.06
C SER A 885 -16.81 -24.32 6.45
N TYR A 886 -15.71 -23.62 6.64
CA TYR A 886 -15.34 -22.43 5.87
C TYR A 886 -14.10 -22.78 5.08
N ILE A 887 -14.22 -22.75 3.75
CA ILE A 887 -13.23 -23.17 2.77
C ILE A 887 -12.89 -21.92 1.99
N THR A 888 -11.64 -21.47 2.06
CA THR A 888 -11.22 -20.21 1.46
C THR A 888 -10.20 -20.46 0.37
N ASP A 889 -10.36 -19.79 -0.75
CA ASP A 889 -9.24 -19.65 -1.67
C ASP A 889 -8.14 -18.77 -1.04
N PRO A 890 -6.92 -18.83 -1.58
CA PRO A 890 -5.92 -17.79 -1.36
C PRO A 890 -6.53 -16.43 -1.69
N GLY A 891 -6.63 -15.57 -0.67
CA GLY A 891 -6.87 -14.15 -0.85
C GLY A 891 -7.96 -13.48 -0.06
N SER A 892 -8.20 -12.23 -0.38
CA SER A 892 -9.20 -11.30 0.13
C SER A 892 -10.57 -11.85 0.48
N GLY A 893 -10.69 -12.26 1.72
CA GLY A 893 -11.99 -12.63 2.21
C GLY A 893 -12.97 -11.48 2.40
N GLY A 894 -14.18 -11.94 2.71
CA GLY A 894 -15.02 -11.19 3.62
C GLY A 894 -14.56 -11.33 5.08
N ARG A 895 -15.46 -11.05 6.02
CA ARG A 895 -15.17 -11.13 7.46
C ARG A 895 -15.13 -12.55 8.02
N GLY A 896 -15.65 -13.53 7.28
CA GLY A 896 -15.70 -14.94 7.64
C GLY A 896 -17.12 -15.49 7.86
N VAL A 897 -17.18 -16.64 8.53
CA VAL A 897 -18.42 -17.40 8.76
C VAL A 897 -18.72 -17.49 10.25
N PHE A 898 -19.97 -17.25 10.62
CA PHE A 898 -20.44 -17.19 12.00
C PHE A 898 -21.68 -18.06 12.18
N ALA A 899 -21.73 -18.80 13.28
CA ALA A 899 -22.81 -19.72 13.60
C ALA A 899 -23.29 -19.56 15.04
N ASP A 900 -24.60 -19.67 15.24
CA ASP A 900 -25.23 -19.52 16.55
C ASP A 900 -26.56 -20.31 16.61
N GLU A 901 -27.13 -20.51 17.79
CA GLU A 901 -28.43 -21.15 18.04
C GLU A 901 -28.58 -22.54 17.37
N ALA A 902 -27.52 -23.34 17.33
CA ALA A 902 -27.49 -24.64 16.65
C ALA A 902 -28.28 -25.70 17.42
N ARG A 903 -29.23 -26.37 16.77
CA ARG A 903 -30.13 -27.35 17.41
C ARG A 903 -30.60 -28.46 16.47
N LEU A 904 -30.75 -29.66 17.01
CA LEU A 904 -31.35 -30.80 16.31
C LEU A 904 -32.87 -30.80 16.52
N SER A 905 -33.64 -30.89 15.45
CA SER A 905 -35.09 -31.01 15.46
C SER A 905 -35.49 -32.42 15.04
N VAL A 906 -36.31 -33.12 15.83
CA VAL A 906 -36.85 -34.45 15.49
C VAL A 906 -38.34 -34.46 15.81
N LYS A 907 -39.18 -34.95 14.89
CA LYS A 907 -40.66 -34.91 14.98
C LYS A 907 -41.21 -33.49 15.21
N GLY A 908 -40.54 -32.48 14.66
CA GLY A 908 -40.89 -31.07 14.83
C GLY A 908 -40.62 -30.50 16.24
N ALA A 909 -39.95 -31.25 17.12
CA ALA A 909 -39.50 -30.77 18.43
C ALA A 909 -38.00 -30.46 18.39
N ASP A 910 -37.65 -29.23 18.73
CA ASP A 910 -36.26 -28.80 18.86
C ASP A 910 -35.66 -29.33 20.17
N GLN A 911 -34.49 -29.95 20.07
CA GLN A 911 -33.63 -30.30 21.20
C GLN A 911 -32.98 -29.04 21.80
N PRO A 912 -32.34 -29.12 22.98
CA PRO A 912 -31.66 -27.98 23.58
C PRO A 912 -30.72 -27.27 22.60
N VAL A 913 -30.81 -25.96 22.60
CA VAL A 913 -30.03 -25.06 21.76
C VAL A 913 -28.58 -25.04 22.23
N GLU A 914 -27.66 -25.14 21.27
CA GLU A 914 -26.26 -24.82 21.43
C GLU A 914 -26.01 -23.39 20.93
N GLY A 915 -26.04 -22.41 21.83
CA GLY A 915 -25.75 -21.00 21.54
C GLY A 915 -24.28 -20.62 21.78
N PHE A 916 -23.39 -21.60 21.96
CA PHE A 916 -21.95 -21.38 22.14
C PHE A 916 -21.55 -20.47 23.32
N GLU A 917 -22.40 -20.31 24.33
CA GLU A 917 -22.23 -19.35 25.44
C GLU A 917 -21.05 -19.66 26.35
N THR A 918 -20.78 -20.94 26.64
CA THR A 918 -19.71 -21.36 27.58
C THR A 918 -18.57 -22.13 26.92
N SER A 919 -18.80 -22.72 25.75
CA SER A 919 -17.83 -23.47 24.95
C SER A 919 -18.38 -23.70 23.54
N LEU A 920 -17.63 -24.39 22.67
CA LEU A 920 -18.18 -24.94 21.41
C LEU A 920 -19.19 -26.09 21.64
N GLY A 921 -19.42 -26.48 22.90
CA GLY A 921 -20.41 -27.45 23.31
C GLY A 921 -20.15 -28.84 22.74
N ALA A 922 -21.15 -29.40 22.06
CA ALA A 922 -21.02 -30.68 21.35
C ALA A 922 -20.22 -30.59 20.02
N TRP A 923 -19.75 -29.41 19.64
CA TRP A 923 -18.93 -29.19 18.45
C TRP A 923 -17.44 -29.09 18.80
N THR A 924 -16.58 -29.49 17.87
CA THR A 924 -15.13 -29.49 18.02
C THR A 924 -14.49 -28.92 16.76
N ALA A 925 -13.62 -27.91 16.92
CA ALA A 925 -12.79 -27.43 15.81
C ALA A 925 -11.78 -28.51 15.40
N GLN A 926 -11.58 -28.68 14.11
CA GLN A 926 -10.61 -29.63 13.56
C GLN A 926 -9.71 -28.93 12.55
N ALA A 927 -8.48 -29.42 12.46
CA ALA A 927 -7.53 -29.02 11.44
C ALA A 927 -8.07 -29.25 10.02
N ALA A 928 -7.48 -28.53 9.07
CA ALA A 928 -7.81 -28.64 7.66
C ALA A 928 -7.71 -30.11 7.16
N PRO A 929 -8.56 -30.53 6.21
CA PRO A 929 -8.44 -31.85 5.61
C PRO A 929 -7.09 -32.04 4.92
N ALA A 930 -6.58 -33.27 4.96
CA ALA A 930 -5.28 -33.62 4.37
C ALA A 930 -5.14 -33.11 2.93
N GLY A 931 -4.03 -32.41 2.69
CA GLY A 931 -3.71 -31.80 1.39
C GLY A 931 -4.06 -30.31 1.28
N SER A 932 -4.74 -29.72 2.27
CA SER A 932 -4.93 -28.26 2.37
C SER A 932 -3.80 -27.63 3.19
N PRO A 933 -3.45 -26.34 2.96
CA PRO A 933 -2.47 -25.61 3.78
C PRO A 933 -2.86 -25.57 5.26
N GLU A 934 -1.86 -25.61 6.15
CA GLU A 934 -2.06 -25.43 7.59
C GLU A 934 -1.90 -23.95 7.95
N VAL A 935 -3.01 -23.21 7.87
CA VAL A 935 -3.06 -21.78 8.20
C VAL A 935 -3.39 -21.59 9.69
N PRO A 936 -2.67 -20.74 10.43
CA PRO A 936 -2.99 -20.47 11.83
C PRO A 936 -4.37 -19.81 12.01
N GLY A 937 -5.35 -20.57 12.47
CA GLY A 937 -6.69 -20.07 12.79
C GLY A 937 -7.71 -21.20 12.77
N GLU A 938 -8.62 -21.26 13.75
CA GLU A 938 -9.65 -22.30 13.80
C GLU A 938 -11.02 -21.68 14.13
N TRP A 939 -12.08 -22.48 14.02
CA TRP A 939 -13.37 -22.11 14.62
C TRP A 939 -13.20 -21.90 16.12
N ALA A 940 -13.54 -20.70 16.57
CA ALA A 940 -13.42 -20.33 17.97
C ALA A 940 -14.71 -19.69 18.46
N ARG A 941 -14.92 -19.75 19.77
CA ARG A 941 -15.97 -18.95 20.41
C ARG A 941 -15.56 -17.48 20.36
N SER A 942 -16.43 -16.64 19.85
CA SER A 942 -16.23 -15.20 19.81
C SER A 942 -17.44 -14.45 20.33
N GLY A 943 -17.23 -13.25 20.86
CA GLY A 943 -18.30 -12.28 21.08
C GLY A 943 -18.55 -11.45 19.82
N GLU A 944 -18.94 -10.19 19.99
CA GLU A 944 -19.04 -9.23 18.88
C GLU A 944 -17.69 -9.03 18.20
N LEU A 945 -17.65 -9.29 16.90
CA LEU A 945 -16.50 -9.06 16.03
C LEU A 945 -16.73 -7.79 15.20
N PHE A 946 -15.65 -7.13 14.79
CA PHE A 946 -15.67 -5.97 13.89
C PHE A 946 -16.70 -4.89 14.25
N LYS A 947 -16.31 -4.01 15.16
CA LYS A 947 -17.19 -2.93 15.60
C LYS A 947 -17.18 -1.81 14.56
N SER A 948 -18.38 -1.36 14.19
CA SER A 948 -18.57 -0.19 13.36
C SER A 948 -19.04 0.97 14.23
N TYR A 949 -18.32 2.08 14.15
CA TYR A 949 -18.60 3.26 14.95
C TYR A 949 -19.06 4.41 14.07
N ALA A 950 -20.03 5.19 14.56
CA ALA A 950 -20.53 6.38 13.88
C ALA A 950 -19.60 7.59 14.08
N ALA A 951 -18.66 7.50 15.02
CA ALA A 951 -17.74 8.57 15.32
C ALA A 951 -16.40 8.02 15.84
N VAL A 952 -15.32 8.72 15.50
CA VAL A 952 -13.95 8.42 15.90
C VAL A 952 -13.28 9.68 16.43
N THR A 953 -12.36 9.52 17.37
CA THR A 953 -11.56 10.63 17.91
C THR A 953 -10.08 10.29 17.91
N THR A 954 -9.26 11.27 17.60
CA THR A 954 -7.81 11.26 17.85
C THR A 954 -7.47 12.32 18.91
N ARG A 955 -6.18 12.64 19.08
CA ARG A 955 -5.75 13.80 19.87
C ARG A 955 -6.26 15.12 19.28
N ASP A 956 -6.26 15.23 17.95
CA ASP A 956 -6.41 16.51 17.25
C ASP A 956 -7.68 16.58 16.39
N THR A 957 -8.41 15.47 16.28
CA THR A 957 -9.58 15.37 15.39
C THR A 957 -10.78 14.67 16.05
N VAL A 958 -11.98 15.07 15.62
CA VAL A 958 -13.24 14.34 15.84
C VAL A 958 -13.88 14.10 14.49
N LEU A 959 -14.07 12.84 14.12
CA LEU A 959 -14.76 12.44 12.90
C LEU A 959 -16.18 11.98 13.22
N LEU A 960 -17.16 12.52 12.50
CA LEU A 960 -18.58 12.16 12.57
C LEU A 960 -19.04 11.64 11.19
N GLY A 961 -19.59 10.43 11.15
CA GLY A 961 -20.08 9.81 9.91
C GLY A 961 -21.41 10.36 9.39
N PHE A 962 -21.80 11.55 9.83
CA PHE A 962 -22.99 12.24 9.39
C PHE A 962 -22.83 13.74 9.62
N GLY A 963 -23.47 14.54 8.77
CA GLY A 963 -23.58 15.97 8.97
C GLY A 963 -24.57 16.35 10.09
N LEU A 964 -24.37 17.50 10.73
CA LEU A 964 -25.25 17.95 11.82
C LEU A 964 -26.68 18.24 11.35
N GLU A 965 -26.89 18.49 10.06
CA GLU A 965 -28.19 18.67 9.43
C GLU A 965 -29.11 17.47 9.62
N HIS A 966 -28.56 16.26 9.81
CA HIS A 966 -29.34 15.04 10.07
C HIS A 966 -29.86 14.95 11.51
N MET A 967 -29.38 15.78 12.44
CA MET A 967 -29.90 15.84 13.80
C MET A 967 -30.96 16.95 13.89
N PRO A 968 -32.27 16.63 14.03
CA PRO A 968 -33.33 17.65 13.93
C PRO A 968 -33.33 18.63 15.11
N THR A 969 -32.90 18.20 16.29
CA THR A 969 -32.96 18.95 17.56
C THR A 969 -31.70 19.82 17.75
N ALA A 970 -31.90 21.13 17.93
CA ALA A 970 -30.78 22.06 18.17
C ALA A 970 -30.01 21.75 19.46
N ALA A 971 -30.71 21.25 20.49
CA ALA A 971 -30.10 20.88 21.76
C ALA A 971 -29.12 19.71 21.62
N ASP A 972 -29.46 18.70 20.82
CA ASP A 972 -28.58 17.53 20.64
C ASP A 972 -27.37 17.89 19.78
N ARG A 973 -27.54 18.72 18.74
CA ARG A 973 -26.43 19.30 17.96
C ARG A 973 -25.47 20.09 18.85
N ALA A 974 -26.00 20.97 19.70
CA ALA A 974 -25.20 21.75 20.64
C ALA A 974 -24.45 20.85 21.63
N LEU A 975 -25.10 19.81 22.16
CA LEU A 975 -24.46 18.88 23.09
C LEU A 975 -23.31 18.10 22.41
N LEU A 976 -23.54 17.60 21.19
CA LEU A 976 -22.55 16.87 20.41
C LEU A 976 -21.32 17.73 20.11
N ILE A 977 -21.53 18.94 19.55
CA ILE A 977 -20.42 19.87 19.26
C ILE A 977 -19.71 20.31 20.53
N GLY A 978 -20.44 20.56 21.62
CA GLY A 978 -19.82 20.86 22.90
C GLY A 978 -18.92 19.76 23.43
N LYS A 979 -19.28 18.48 23.19
CA LYS A 979 -18.43 17.33 23.53
C LYS A 979 -17.22 17.24 22.61
N ALA A 980 -17.41 17.40 21.31
CA ALA A 980 -16.32 17.38 20.33
C ALA A 980 -15.25 18.45 20.63
N LEU A 981 -15.67 19.70 20.87
CA LEU A 981 -14.76 20.79 21.27
C LEU A 981 -13.98 20.50 22.55
N ARG A 982 -14.64 19.90 23.55
CA ARG A 982 -13.96 19.49 24.79
C ARG A 982 -13.00 18.32 24.60
N THR A 983 -13.13 17.54 23.53
CA THR A 983 -12.20 16.45 23.22
C THR A 983 -10.92 17.02 22.63
N LEU A 984 -11.03 18.00 21.72
CA LEU A 984 -9.91 18.63 21.01
C LEU A 984 -8.98 19.48 21.91
N HIS A 985 -9.38 19.78 23.14
CA HIS A 985 -8.65 20.63 24.08
C HIS A 985 -8.35 19.93 25.41
N ARG A 986 -8.24 18.60 25.41
CA ARG A 986 -7.72 17.81 26.55
C ARG A 986 -6.22 17.67 26.45
#